data_AF-A0A6C0ILU2-F1
#
_entry.id   AF-A0A6C0ILU2-F1
#
_cell.length_a   1.000
_cell.length_b   1.000
_cell.length_c   1.000
_cell.angle_alpha   90.00
_cell.angle_beta   90.00
_cell.angle_gamma   90.00
#
_symmetry.space_group_name_H-M   'P 1'
#
loop_
_entity.id
_entity.type
_entity.pdbx_description
1 polymer ?
#
loop_
_entity_poly.entity_id
_entity_poly.type
_entity_poly.pdbx_seq_one_letter_code
_entity_poly.pdbx_strand_id
1 'polypeptide(L)'
;MFKCYVFDLDGTIIDSEPCHYQAYKNQCPDLSYIEYQRIFHNEELKKTYTKDNNIDIVKKEEDFKTLYEVNKKYIPGAIEYINSLILDNKDIVIVTNSSRERCDFIKKMHPELVNIQHWITKSDVKHKKPNPEGYIKAMNMFSYNIDEYIIFEDSYTGFETIQNLNVAKGWVMNNEYYYKKQINGVCFEDYNNVVFNNPDDEIYNTTNDKLSSYSEQLTTNFENLKKNIYYLSAFILSKNVNNIYMCGVGKSNYILKKTASSWRSIGINVHVIECENLFHGEFSLFQDNDLLILSSNSGNTIELVNLVTYLNSKFNVMKVIVSNQSNNNLSDKCDLSLVIGEEKFVEADCIHMVPSVSSMMFLVFFDMVGIYLSEKAGLTMTDFKKYHPGGELGKIEHVRDNSVIDYVVISACGKGTRLYPMTKNIPKFLVNCENKNFLTMMFEYWSTYSSQFIIILDDIYNDIVNYYIEQYNTTASKKITVEIVNIKCPDGYENSFTLSHGVPNKCYNKKVLVTWCDIMPREDILLKDMSENIIFTYKTYSRYQACQQTQNIYKHENGNIVGIYYFCKFKQLQTNDYTKDLCDVFIDNYKTFTTSEINSLIDIGDMEKYLDEVQINTPLFKTRFFNEIKQTNRNTLVKRCVDTNFGKGIFKNETHHYKVISILNKNSYRLFPKVINFSNNSFEIEMINGKNVYNAEITTELVQQFIDKLLLLHSLSTYKPEKSVFERDLNIEFFTKVNTRLQNILPILNHFNQVVSNVNSVDIDLRLENIQTIISNCYDYIKTGLSEKNMETYHTIHGDCQFSNSMISDNDIIFIDPRGYFGDTKVYGLKEYDYSKLLYALSGYDNFNNDITYCFDYVSDNSIMLNMPTLENLDMYRSIFEKNDIDFDICMRMIIIHWIALSDYNKNNIVKSITSIFIGMYLYSKYVV
;
A
#
# COMPACT_ATOMS: atom_id res chain seq x y z
N MET A 1 -11.81 8.99 28.98
CA MET A 1 -11.29 9.84 27.88
C MET A 1 -11.17 11.27 28.40
N PHE A 2 -10.02 11.91 28.26
CA PHE A 2 -9.75 13.22 28.86
C PHE A 2 -10.68 14.32 28.32
N LYS A 3 -11.00 15.29 29.18
CA LYS A 3 -11.83 16.46 28.85
C LYS A 3 -10.99 17.73 28.68
N CYS A 4 -9.91 17.86 29.44
CA CYS A 4 -9.01 19.02 29.39
C CYS A 4 -7.56 18.60 29.14
N TYR A 5 -6.94 19.27 28.17
CA TYR A 5 -5.58 19.04 27.73
C TYR A 5 -4.74 20.28 28.06
N VAL A 6 -3.73 20.09 28.90
CA VAL A 6 -2.86 21.16 29.39
C VAL A 6 -1.49 21.00 28.78
N PHE A 7 -0.99 22.01 28.08
CA PHE A 7 0.30 21.94 27.39
C PHE A 7 1.29 22.96 27.96
N ASP A 8 2.56 22.58 28.09
CA ASP A 8 3.63 23.58 28.00
C ASP A 8 3.70 24.14 26.56
N LEU A 9 4.29 25.31 26.41
CA LEU A 9 4.43 25.96 25.11
C LEU A 9 5.72 25.55 24.41
N ASP A 10 6.86 25.79 25.06
CA ASP A 10 8.18 25.67 24.49
C ASP A 10 8.60 24.19 24.54
N GLY A 11 9.00 23.61 23.41
CA GLY A 11 9.40 22.19 23.32
C GLY A 11 8.25 21.18 23.34
N THR A 12 7.03 21.60 23.69
CA THR A 12 5.81 20.78 23.66
C THR A 12 4.87 21.13 22.50
N ILE A 13 4.74 22.41 22.13
CA ILE A 13 3.94 22.87 20.97
C ILE A 13 4.83 23.49 19.90
N ILE A 14 5.76 24.35 20.31
CA ILE A 14 6.69 25.04 19.41
C ILE A 14 8.13 24.60 19.66
N ASP A 15 8.94 24.52 18.60
CA ASP A 15 10.38 24.33 18.73
C ASP A 15 11.06 25.70 18.78
N SER A 16 11.37 26.17 20.00
CA SER A 16 12.01 27.47 20.25
C SER A 16 13.48 27.36 20.70
N GLU A 17 13.96 26.15 20.98
CA GLU A 17 15.29 25.90 21.55
C GLU A 17 16.44 26.33 20.62
N PRO A 18 16.42 26.05 19.29
CA PRO A 18 17.47 26.50 18.38
C PRO A 18 17.62 28.03 18.33
N CYS A 19 16.50 28.76 18.36
CA CYS A 19 16.51 30.23 18.38
C CYS A 19 17.04 30.76 19.71
N HIS A 20 16.72 30.11 20.83
CA HIS A 20 17.27 30.47 22.13
C HIS A 20 18.79 30.23 22.20
N TYR A 21 19.27 29.07 21.74
CA TYR A 21 20.69 28.77 21.66
C TYR A 21 21.44 29.81 20.81
N GLN A 22 20.94 30.11 19.61
CA GLN A 22 21.58 31.06 18.73
C GLN A 22 21.60 32.49 19.31
N ALA A 23 20.52 32.91 19.97
CA ALA A 23 20.47 34.21 20.65
C ALA A 23 21.50 34.32 21.79
N TYR A 24 21.74 33.24 22.55
CA TYR A 24 22.81 33.22 23.54
C TYR A 24 24.21 33.19 22.88
N LYS A 25 24.37 32.42 21.80
CA LYS A 25 25.62 32.32 21.05
C LYS A 25 26.04 33.64 20.40
N ASN A 26 25.08 34.48 19.99
CA ASN A 26 25.36 35.81 19.45
C ASN A 26 26.10 36.72 20.46
N GLN A 27 25.90 36.49 21.76
CA GLN A 27 26.59 37.23 22.83
C GLN A 27 27.77 36.44 23.43
N CYS A 28 27.75 35.12 23.30
CA CYS A 28 28.82 34.21 23.74
C CYS A 28 29.25 33.28 22.58
N PRO A 29 30.11 33.73 21.66
CA PRO A 29 30.45 32.97 20.45
C PRO A 29 31.05 31.58 20.70
N ASP A 30 31.73 31.42 21.83
CA ASP A 30 32.39 30.17 22.25
C ASP A 30 31.42 29.14 22.86
N LEU A 31 30.15 29.51 23.10
CA LEU A 31 29.15 28.61 23.65
C LEU A 31 28.82 27.49 22.66
N SER A 32 29.25 26.27 22.96
CA SER A 32 28.83 25.09 22.19
C SER A 32 27.39 24.70 22.53
N TYR A 33 26.73 23.96 21.63
CA TYR A 33 25.35 23.50 21.86
C TYR A 33 25.25 22.54 23.06
N ILE A 34 26.27 21.69 23.25
CA ILE A 34 26.32 20.77 24.38
C ILE A 34 26.46 21.53 25.71
N GLU A 35 27.29 22.58 25.75
CA GLU A 35 27.41 23.43 26.94
C GLU A 35 26.12 24.22 27.18
N TYR A 36 25.49 24.73 26.11
CA TYR A 36 24.20 25.40 26.21
C TYR A 36 23.15 24.49 26.87
N GLN A 37 23.01 23.25 26.39
CA GLN A 37 22.07 22.31 26.97
C GLN A 37 22.35 22.03 28.46
N ARG A 38 23.62 21.85 28.84
CA ARG A 38 23.99 21.59 30.25
C ARG A 38 23.77 22.80 31.17
N ILE A 39 24.05 24.00 30.68
CA ILE A 39 24.00 25.24 31.49
C ILE A 39 22.58 25.76 31.59
N PHE A 40 21.87 25.88 30.46
CA PHE A 40 20.62 26.64 30.38
C PHE A 40 19.38 25.81 30.71
N HIS A 41 19.51 24.48 30.84
CA HIS A 41 18.49 23.60 31.45
C HIS A 41 18.61 23.50 32.98
N ASN A 42 19.59 24.17 33.60
CA ASN A 42 19.74 24.28 35.05
C ASN A 42 19.67 25.76 35.48
N GLU A 43 18.65 26.14 36.27
CA GLU A 43 18.42 27.54 36.64
C GLU A 43 19.54 28.19 37.48
N GLU A 44 20.30 27.41 38.27
CA GLU A 44 21.44 27.94 39.03
C GLU A 44 22.65 28.18 38.14
N LEU A 45 22.97 27.22 37.26
CA LEU A 45 24.06 27.35 36.29
C LEU A 45 23.77 28.46 35.29
N LYS A 46 22.54 28.55 34.79
CA LYS A 46 22.06 29.63 33.92
C LYS A 46 22.26 31.00 34.55
N LYS A 47 21.85 31.19 35.82
CA LYS A 47 22.03 32.48 36.52
C LYS A 47 23.51 32.83 36.67
N THR A 48 24.32 31.85 37.05
CA THR A 48 25.76 32.02 37.24
C THR A 48 26.43 32.39 35.91
N TYR A 49 26.20 31.60 34.86
CA TYR A 49 26.77 31.81 33.53
C TYR A 49 26.33 33.14 32.90
N THR A 50 25.04 33.50 33.02
CA THR A 50 24.51 34.78 32.51
C THR A 50 25.22 35.96 33.18
N LYS A 51 25.47 35.86 34.49
CA LYS A 51 26.16 36.89 35.26
C LYS A 51 27.65 36.94 34.93
N ASP A 52 28.33 35.80 34.89
CA ASP A 52 29.78 35.71 34.66
C ASP A 52 30.17 36.18 33.26
N ASN A 53 29.28 35.98 32.27
CA ASN A 53 29.49 36.42 30.89
C ASN A 53 28.84 37.76 30.54
N ASN A 54 28.30 38.50 31.53
CA ASN A 54 27.63 39.80 31.34
C ASN A 54 26.59 39.81 30.20
N ILE A 55 25.78 38.75 30.09
CA ILE A 55 24.80 38.60 29.01
C ILE A 55 23.68 39.61 29.18
N ASP A 56 23.40 40.40 28.13
CA ASP A 56 22.28 41.32 28.08
C ASP A 56 20.99 40.54 27.73
N ILE A 57 20.15 40.36 28.75
CA ILE A 57 18.89 39.61 28.64
C ILE A 57 17.89 40.32 27.73
N VAL A 58 17.90 41.65 27.67
CA VAL A 58 16.98 42.43 26.82
C VAL A 58 17.38 42.23 25.37
N LYS A 59 18.66 42.44 25.05
CA LYS A 59 19.18 42.18 23.70
C LYS A 59 19.02 40.73 23.27
N LYS A 60 19.21 39.77 24.19
CA LYS A 60 19.00 38.34 23.91
C LYS A 60 17.54 38.05 23.54
N GLU A 61 16.59 38.77 24.14
CA GLU A 61 15.18 38.63 23.83
C GLU A 61 14.82 39.23 22.47
N GLU A 62 15.41 40.36 22.10
CA GLU A 62 15.29 40.97 20.76
C GLU A 62 15.88 40.06 19.67
N ASP A 63 17.08 39.52 19.92
CA ASP A 63 17.74 38.55 19.04
C ASP A 63 16.87 37.30 18.88
N PHE A 64 16.29 36.78 19.97
CA PHE A 64 15.36 35.65 19.90
C PHE A 64 14.14 35.96 19.05
N LYS A 65 13.44 37.09 19.28
CA LYS A 65 12.25 37.46 18.49
C LYS A 65 12.56 37.55 17.00
N THR A 66 13.69 38.17 16.65
CA THR A 66 14.16 38.28 15.26
C THR A 66 14.46 36.92 14.65
N LEU A 67 15.21 36.07 15.37
CA LEU A 67 15.57 34.73 14.90
C LEU A 67 14.34 33.82 14.78
N TYR A 68 13.39 33.94 15.69
CA TYR A 68 12.18 33.14 15.74
C TYR A 68 11.16 33.56 14.68
N GLU A 69 11.04 34.85 14.37
CA GLU A 69 10.21 35.33 13.25
C GLU A 69 10.62 34.69 11.92
N VAL A 70 11.92 34.44 11.74
CA VAL A 70 12.48 33.77 10.55
C VAL A 70 12.41 32.25 10.63
N ASN A 71 12.56 31.65 11.81
CA ASN A 71 12.71 30.19 11.98
C ASN A 71 11.56 29.55 12.79
N LYS A 72 10.34 30.10 12.70
CA LYS A 72 9.20 29.59 13.47
C LYS A 72 8.90 28.13 13.11
N LYS A 73 8.85 27.28 14.12
CA LYS A 73 8.59 25.84 13.97
C LYS A 73 7.66 25.33 15.05
N TYR A 74 6.80 24.38 14.65
CA TYR A 74 6.02 23.55 15.56
C TYR A 74 6.76 22.26 15.86
N ILE A 75 6.47 21.66 17.01
CA ILE A 75 6.77 20.24 17.23
C ILE A 75 5.96 19.44 16.19
N PRO A 76 6.57 18.45 15.48
CA PRO A 76 5.87 17.75 14.42
C PRO A 76 4.54 17.12 14.90
N GLY A 77 3.46 17.36 14.14
CA GLY A 77 2.11 16.87 14.45
C GLY A 77 1.35 17.67 15.53
N ALA A 78 1.99 18.61 16.24
CA ALA A 78 1.39 19.24 17.42
C ALA A 78 0.15 20.06 17.08
N ILE A 79 0.16 20.75 15.93
CA ILE A 79 -0.98 21.54 15.46
C ILE A 79 -2.11 20.65 14.97
N GLU A 80 -1.78 19.58 14.26
CA GLU A 80 -2.74 18.56 13.82
C GLU A 80 -3.45 17.96 15.04
N TYR A 81 -2.70 17.67 16.09
CA TYR A 81 -3.23 17.13 17.33
C TYR A 81 -4.08 18.15 18.11
N ILE A 82 -3.60 19.37 18.32
CA ILE A 82 -4.38 20.45 18.95
C ILE A 82 -5.68 20.70 18.18
N ASN A 83 -5.63 20.76 16.85
CA ASN A 83 -6.83 20.93 16.02
C ASN A 83 -7.80 19.76 16.16
N SER A 84 -7.31 18.53 16.29
CA SER A 84 -8.15 17.37 16.58
C SER A 84 -8.87 17.47 17.93
N LEU A 85 -8.20 18.01 18.95
CA LEU A 85 -8.79 18.23 20.27
C LEU A 85 -9.86 19.33 20.23
N ILE A 86 -9.64 20.40 19.47
CA ILE A 86 -10.64 21.45 19.26
C ILE A 86 -11.88 20.88 18.55
N LEU A 87 -11.70 20.03 17.53
CA LEU A 87 -12.79 19.33 16.84
C LEU A 87 -13.63 18.46 17.78
N ASP A 88 -12.95 17.78 18.72
CA ASP A 88 -13.58 16.91 19.70
C ASP A 88 -14.20 17.68 20.89
N ASN A 89 -14.31 19.02 20.78
CA ASN A 89 -14.78 19.93 21.83
C ASN A 89 -14.06 19.72 23.18
N LYS A 90 -12.74 19.55 23.13
CA LYS A 90 -11.90 19.45 24.33
C LYS A 90 -11.43 20.83 24.80
N ASP A 91 -11.33 20.99 26.10
CA ASP A 91 -10.74 22.20 26.69
C ASP A 91 -9.21 22.14 26.57
N ILE A 92 -8.61 23.25 26.15
CA ILE A 92 -7.17 23.36 25.96
C ILE A 92 -6.64 24.54 26.77
N VAL A 93 -5.60 24.30 27.57
CA VAL A 93 -4.93 25.32 28.37
C VAL A 93 -3.43 25.28 28.10
N ILE A 94 -2.83 26.44 27.85
CA ILE A 94 -1.36 26.56 27.77
C ILE A 94 -0.83 27.10 29.10
N VAL A 95 0.16 26.42 29.68
CA VAL A 95 0.83 26.80 30.93
C VAL A 95 2.33 26.95 30.66
N THR A 96 2.86 28.17 30.72
CA THR A 96 4.25 28.44 30.37
C THR A 96 4.95 29.40 31.35
N ASN A 97 6.26 29.21 31.53
CA ASN A 97 7.14 30.15 32.25
C ASN A 97 7.56 31.36 31.40
N SER A 98 7.09 31.47 30.15
CA SER A 98 7.31 32.62 29.28
C SER A 98 6.52 33.86 29.74
N SER A 99 7.03 35.06 29.44
CA SER A 99 6.34 36.32 29.76
C SER A 99 5.08 36.50 28.90
N ARG A 100 4.11 37.28 29.40
CA ARG A 100 2.91 37.68 28.65
C ARG A 100 3.27 38.26 27.28
N GLU A 101 4.24 39.17 27.25
CA GLU A 101 4.73 39.80 26.02
C GLU A 101 5.29 38.79 25.02
N ARG A 102 6.07 37.80 25.48
CA ARG A 102 6.57 36.73 24.59
C ARG A 102 5.42 35.87 24.08
N CYS A 103 4.47 35.51 24.94
CA CYS A 103 3.31 34.72 24.52
C CYS A 103 2.48 35.47 23.47
N ASP A 104 2.30 36.78 23.62
CA ASP A 104 1.53 37.58 22.67
C ASP A 104 2.29 37.73 21.33
N PHE A 105 3.63 37.81 21.36
CA PHE A 105 4.47 37.70 20.17
C PHE A 105 4.31 36.33 19.47
N ILE A 106 4.38 35.22 20.22
CA ILE A 106 4.19 33.86 19.68
C ILE A 106 2.80 33.72 19.05
N LYS A 107 1.74 34.21 19.70
CA LYS A 107 0.38 34.22 19.13
C LYS A 107 0.28 34.99 17.82
N LYS A 108 1.02 36.08 17.68
CA LYS A 108 1.09 36.84 16.42
C LYS A 108 1.77 36.04 15.32
N MET A 109 2.80 35.27 15.65
CA MET A 109 3.56 34.45 14.69
C MET A 109 2.86 33.15 14.29
N HIS A 110 1.97 32.66 15.17
CA HIS A 110 1.23 31.40 15.08
C HIS A 110 -0.28 31.63 15.24
N PRO A 111 -0.97 32.15 14.21
CA PRO A 111 -2.40 32.48 14.27
C PRO A 111 -3.30 31.28 14.62
N GLU A 112 -2.84 30.05 14.35
CA GLU A 112 -3.57 28.81 14.63
C GLU A 112 -3.80 28.63 16.15
N LEU A 113 -2.86 29.09 16.97
CA LEU A 113 -2.94 29.00 18.43
C LEU A 113 -3.88 30.04 19.06
N VAL A 114 -4.36 31.02 18.28
CA VAL A 114 -5.28 32.08 18.75
C VAL A 114 -6.61 31.51 19.23
N ASN A 115 -7.02 30.35 18.69
CA ASN A 115 -8.26 29.68 19.07
C ASN A 115 -8.19 29.02 20.47
N ILE A 116 -7.00 28.91 21.07
CA ILE A 116 -6.84 28.42 22.44
C ILE A 116 -7.14 29.56 23.41
N GLN A 117 -8.26 29.44 24.12
CA GLN A 117 -8.83 30.52 24.94
C GLN A 117 -8.02 30.78 26.22
N HIS A 118 -7.38 29.76 26.79
CA HIS A 118 -6.78 29.82 28.12
C HIS A 118 -5.25 29.74 28.07
N TRP A 119 -4.60 30.80 28.56
CA TRP A 119 -3.14 30.91 28.65
C TRP A 119 -2.74 31.38 30.04
N ILE A 120 -1.97 30.56 30.75
CA ILE A 120 -1.37 30.87 32.04
C ILE A 120 0.11 31.10 31.82
N THR A 121 0.52 32.35 31.96
CA THR A 121 1.88 32.82 31.72
C THR A 121 2.61 33.10 33.04
N LYS A 122 3.89 33.46 32.94
CA LYS A 122 4.73 33.83 34.09
C LYS A 122 4.15 34.92 35.00
N SER A 123 3.34 35.83 34.46
CA SER A 123 2.71 36.91 35.25
C SER A 123 1.44 36.47 35.98
N ASP A 124 0.90 35.29 35.66
CA ASP A 124 -0.38 34.82 36.19
C ASP A 124 -0.24 33.99 37.48
N VAL A 125 0.99 33.76 37.94
CA VAL A 125 1.32 32.93 39.12
C VAL A 125 2.34 33.62 40.03
N LYS A 126 2.26 33.38 41.34
CA LYS A 126 3.21 33.90 42.34
C LYS A 126 4.51 33.09 42.37
N HIS A 127 4.40 31.77 42.22
CA HIS A 127 5.52 30.84 42.19
C HIS A 127 5.59 30.15 40.83
N LYS A 128 6.75 30.24 40.16
CA LYS A 128 7.00 29.67 38.83
C LYS A 128 7.42 28.20 38.95
N LYS A 129 7.43 27.45 37.82
CA LYS A 129 8.04 26.11 37.79
C LYS A 129 9.45 26.18 38.40
N PRO A 130 9.84 25.30 39.36
CA PRO A 130 9.26 23.97 39.62
C PRO A 130 8.00 23.92 40.50
N ASN A 131 7.40 25.05 40.89
CA ASN A 131 6.14 25.06 41.65
C ASN A 131 4.92 24.75 40.75
N PRO A 132 3.97 23.88 41.17
CA PRO A 132 2.82 23.48 40.36
C PRO A 132 1.68 24.51 40.27
N GLU A 133 1.83 25.71 40.85
CA GLU A 133 0.78 26.74 40.89
C GLU A 133 0.12 26.99 39.53
N GLY A 134 0.89 27.06 38.44
CA GLY A 134 0.35 27.27 37.09
C GLY A 134 -0.56 26.13 36.62
N TYR A 135 -0.14 24.89 36.83
CA TYR A 135 -0.93 23.71 36.46
C TYR A 135 -2.15 23.53 37.37
N ILE A 136 -2.02 23.81 38.66
CA ILE A 136 -3.16 23.82 39.60
C ILE A 136 -4.18 24.87 39.19
N LYS A 137 -3.72 26.06 38.78
CA LYS A 137 -4.60 27.12 38.27
C LYS A 137 -5.31 26.70 36.99
N ALA A 138 -4.65 25.98 36.07
CA ALA A 138 -5.29 25.41 34.89
C ALA A 138 -6.38 24.39 35.27
N MET A 139 -6.08 23.49 36.21
CA MET A 139 -7.06 22.49 36.66
C MET A 139 -8.29 23.15 37.31
N ASN A 140 -8.10 24.20 38.09
CA ASN A 140 -9.19 24.94 38.74
C ASN A 140 -10.04 25.81 37.79
N MET A 141 -9.68 25.94 36.51
CA MET A 141 -10.49 26.69 35.53
C MET A 141 -11.81 25.97 35.19
N PHE A 142 -11.82 24.64 35.32
CA PHE A 142 -12.95 23.80 34.96
C PHE A 142 -13.38 22.93 36.14
N SER A 143 -14.64 22.50 36.14
CA SER A 143 -15.20 21.63 37.18
C SER A 143 -15.07 20.15 36.81
N TYR A 144 -13.90 19.72 36.36
CA TYR A 144 -13.63 18.32 35.99
C TYR A 144 -12.94 17.56 37.12
N ASN A 145 -13.05 16.23 37.09
CA ASN A 145 -12.29 15.37 37.99
C ASN A 145 -10.83 15.30 37.54
N ILE A 146 -9.91 15.01 38.47
CA ILE A 146 -8.47 15.10 38.22
C ILE A 146 -7.96 14.09 37.16
N ASP A 147 -8.64 12.95 37.02
CA ASP A 147 -8.43 11.90 36.02
C ASP A 147 -8.92 12.30 34.62
N GLU A 148 -9.66 13.39 34.50
CA GLU A 148 -10.13 13.94 33.22
C GLU A 148 -9.15 14.96 32.60
N TYR A 149 -8.03 15.24 33.28
CA TYR A 149 -6.96 16.10 32.79
C TYR A 149 -5.78 15.26 32.29
N ILE A 150 -5.13 15.78 31.26
CA ILE A 150 -3.80 15.32 30.84
C ILE A 150 -2.87 16.52 30.66
N ILE A 151 -1.65 16.40 31.16
CA ILE A 151 -0.63 17.45 31.07
C ILE A 151 0.52 16.99 30.17
N PHE A 152 0.90 17.83 29.22
CA PHE A 152 1.99 17.63 28.28
C PHE A 152 3.19 18.50 28.64
N GLU A 153 4.36 17.87 28.73
CA GLU A 153 5.61 18.56 29.01
C GLU A 153 6.81 17.84 28.35
N ASP A 154 7.89 18.59 28.13
CA ASP A 154 9.17 18.14 27.56
C ASP A 154 10.37 18.40 28.50
N SER A 155 10.22 19.31 29.48
CA SER A 155 11.30 19.77 30.36
C SER A 155 11.37 19.06 31.72
N TYR A 156 12.57 18.64 32.15
CA TYR A 156 12.76 17.96 33.45
C TYR A 156 12.22 18.76 34.65
N THR A 157 12.36 20.09 34.62
CA THR A 157 11.83 20.99 35.66
C THR A 157 10.30 20.92 35.70
N GLY A 158 9.64 20.86 34.53
CA GLY A 158 8.20 20.67 34.45
C GLY A 158 7.76 19.28 34.87
N PHE A 159 8.55 18.24 34.60
CA PHE A 159 8.31 16.91 35.15
C PHE A 159 8.30 16.92 36.68
N GLU A 160 9.35 17.45 37.33
CA GLU A 160 9.39 17.57 38.80
C GLU A 160 8.20 18.36 39.35
N THR A 161 7.74 19.36 38.59
CA THR A 161 6.55 20.15 38.93
C THR A 161 5.28 19.30 38.98
N ILE A 162 5.07 18.43 37.99
CA ILE A 162 3.83 17.65 37.84
C ILE A 162 3.91 16.23 38.42
N GLN A 163 5.10 15.78 38.86
CA GLN A 163 5.31 14.42 39.34
C GLN A 163 4.40 14.07 40.53
N ASN A 164 4.17 15.04 41.41
CA ASN A 164 3.31 14.89 42.60
C ASN A 164 1.82 15.17 42.33
N LEU A 165 1.45 15.54 41.09
CA LEU A 165 0.05 15.70 40.71
C LEU A 165 -0.53 14.35 40.30
N ASN A 166 -1.71 14.04 40.82
CA ASN A 166 -2.44 12.80 40.52
C ASN A 166 -3.25 12.92 39.21
N VAL A 167 -2.55 13.21 38.11
CA VAL A 167 -3.10 13.51 36.78
C VAL A 167 -2.40 12.66 35.73
N ALA A 168 -3.05 12.40 34.58
CA ALA A 168 -2.39 11.77 33.45
C ALA A 168 -1.31 12.68 32.85
N LYS A 169 -0.22 12.07 32.37
CA LYS A 169 0.99 12.77 31.92
C LYS A 169 1.34 12.30 30.52
N GLY A 170 1.38 13.23 29.56
CA GLY A 170 1.97 13.06 28.24
C GLY A 170 3.38 13.66 28.24
N TRP A 171 4.34 12.97 27.65
CA TRP A 171 5.74 13.39 27.65
C TRP A 171 6.29 13.46 26.23
N VAL A 172 6.78 14.64 25.84
CA VAL A 172 7.36 14.86 24.51
C VAL A 172 8.88 14.65 24.59
N MET A 173 9.38 13.60 23.94
CA MET A 173 10.79 13.23 23.94
C MET A 173 11.54 13.90 22.78
N ASN A 174 12.01 15.13 22.98
CA ASN A 174 12.81 15.85 21.99
C ASN A 174 14.31 15.89 22.28
N ASN A 175 14.79 15.38 23.43
CA ASN A 175 16.18 15.50 23.85
C ASN A 175 16.79 14.19 24.37
N GLU A 176 17.88 13.73 23.74
CA GLU A 176 18.62 12.49 24.09
C GLU A 176 19.28 12.52 25.49
N TYR A 177 19.24 13.63 26.24
CA TYR A 177 19.96 13.71 27.51
C TYR A 177 19.24 13.00 28.68
N TYR A 178 17.94 12.70 28.55
CA TYR A 178 17.08 12.29 29.67
C TYR A 178 16.81 10.77 29.80
N TYR A 179 17.55 9.92 29.08
CA TYR A 179 17.40 8.45 29.04
C TYR A 179 17.53 7.68 30.39
N LYS A 180 17.69 8.33 31.55
CA LYS A 180 18.12 7.67 32.80
C LYS A 180 17.15 7.68 33.99
N LYS A 181 15.90 8.10 33.85
CA LYS A 181 14.90 7.96 34.94
C LYS A 181 13.60 7.35 34.40
N GLN A 182 13.01 6.43 35.15
CA GLN A 182 11.66 5.90 34.88
C GLN A 182 10.66 7.06 34.97
N ILE A 183 10.23 7.58 33.82
CA ILE A 183 9.18 8.62 33.72
C ILE A 183 7.84 7.90 33.70
N ASN A 184 6.96 8.20 34.66
CA ASN A 184 5.58 7.72 34.66
C ASN A 184 4.72 8.63 33.75
N GLY A 185 4.34 8.15 32.57
CA GLY A 185 3.52 8.85 31.58
C GLY A 185 3.57 8.19 30.19
N VAL A 186 2.77 8.70 29.24
CA VAL A 186 2.84 8.28 27.83
C VAL A 186 3.91 9.12 27.13
N CYS A 187 5.02 8.50 26.75
CA CYS A 187 6.11 9.16 26.04
C CYS A 187 5.92 9.06 24.52
N PHE A 188 6.19 10.14 23.80
CA PHE A 188 6.17 10.17 22.34
C PHE A 188 7.17 11.19 21.80
N GLU A 189 7.75 10.90 20.63
CA GLU A 189 8.73 11.78 19.96
C GLU A 189 8.02 12.91 19.18
N ASP A 190 6.85 12.59 18.60
CA ASP A 190 6.01 13.55 17.89
C ASP A 190 4.53 13.21 18.04
N TYR A 191 3.66 14.13 17.59
CA TYR A 191 2.21 14.00 17.75
C TYR A 191 1.53 13.17 16.64
N ASN A 192 2.26 12.67 15.64
CA ASN A 192 1.66 12.05 14.45
C ASN A 192 0.97 10.71 14.73
N ASN A 193 1.31 10.05 15.84
CA ASN A 193 0.78 8.73 16.22
C ASN A 193 0.30 8.67 17.68
N VAL A 194 -0.02 9.81 18.30
CA VAL A 194 -0.37 9.84 19.72
C VAL A 194 -1.81 9.35 19.92
N VAL A 195 -1.94 8.14 20.47
CA VAL A 195 -3.22 7.56 20.86
C VAL A 195 -3.29 7.52 22.38
N PHE A 196 -4.09 8.43 22.96
CA PHE A 196 -4.41 8.39 24.39
C PHE A 196 -5.54 7.41 24.64
N ASN A 197 -5.16 6.18 24.94
CA ASN A 197 -6.11 5.23 25.49
C ASN A 197 -6.44 5.62 26.92
N ASN A 198 -7.68 5.33 27.33
CA ASN A 198 -8.19 5.60 28.66
C ASN A 198 -7.16 5.10 29.69
N PRO A 199 -6.77 5.88 30.72
CA PRO A 199 -5.86 5.38 31.76
C PRO A 199 -6.42 4.15 32.51
N ASP A 200 -7.73 3.88 32.37
CA ASP A 200 -8.37 2.64 32.83
C ASP A 200 -8.28 1.46 31.85
N ASP A 201 -7.82 1.65 30.62
CA ASP A 201 -7.49 0.54 29.70
C ASP A 201 -6.09 0.00 30.03
N GLU A 202 -5.93 -0.43 31.28
CA GLU A 202 -4.77 -1.17 31.79
C GLU A 202 -4.45 -2.38 30.89
N ILE A 203 -5.47 -2.91 30.22
CA ILE A 203 -5.39 -4.02 29.27
C ILE A 203 -4.63 -3.64 27.99
N TYR A 204 -4.91 -2.49 27.35
CA TYR A 204 -4.33 -2.21 26.02
C TYR A 204 -2.83 -1.85 26.10
N ASN A 205 -2.45 -1.02 27.07
CA ASN A 205 -1.05 -0.63 27.25
C ASN A 205 -0.21 -1.81 27.76
N THR A 206 -0.72 -2.62 28.71
CA THR A 206 -0.02 -3.88 29.04
C THR A 206 -0.04 -4.87 27.88
N THR A 207 -0.99 -4.81 26.94
CA THR A 207 -1.01 -5.72 25.77
C THR A 207 0.13 -5.39 24.81
N ASN A 208 0.42 -4.12 24.52
CA ASN A 208 1.56 -3.75 23.66
C ASN A 208 2.90 -4.12 24.28
N ASP A 209 3.11 -3.84 25.57
CA ASP A 209 4.36 -4.20 26.26
C ASP A 209 4.53 -5.72 26.35
N LYS A 210 3.44 -6.45 26.64
CA LYS A 210 3.45 -7.93 26.68
C LYS A 210 3.69 -8.53 25.30
N LEU A 211 3.04 -8.03 24.24
CA LEU A 211 3.23 -8.50 22.87
C LEU A 211 4.64 -8.21 22.36
N SER A 212 5.20 -7.04 22.70
CA SER A 212 6.57 -6.67 22.36
C SER A 212 7.57 -7.67 22.97
N SER A 213 7.35 -8.09 24.23
CA SER A 213 8.15 -9.14 24.89
C SER A 213 8.15 -10.48 24.13
N TYR A 214 7.01 -10.92 23.58
CA TYR A 214 6.98 -12.13 22.74
C TYR A 214 7.82 -11.96 21.46
N SER A 215 7.71 -10.79 20.81
CA SER A 215 8.41 -10.52 19.54
C SER A 215 9.93 -10.37 19.70
N GLU A 216 10.36 -9.68 20.76
CA GLU A 216 11.77 -9.46 21.08
C GLU A 216 12.45 -10.80 21.40
N GLN A 217 11.83 -11.64 22.22
CA GLN A 217 12.39 -12.93 22.61
C GLN A 217 12.54 -13.91 21.45
N LEU A 218 11.58 -13.94 20.53
CA LEU A 218 11.70 -14.73 19.29
C LEU A 218 12.83 -14.21 18.40
N THR A 219 13.00 -12.89 18.31
CA THR A 219 14.06 -12.27 17.52
C THR A 219 15.44 -12.57 18.10
N THR A 220 15.60 -12.40 19.41
CA THR A 220 16.87 -12.65 20.12
C THR A 220 17.29 -14.13 20.03
N ASN A 221 16.33 -15.06 20.12
CA ASN A 221 16.61 -16.51 20.08
C ASN A 221 16.56 -17.13 18.68
N PHE A 222 16.35 -16.34 17.63
CA PHE A 222 16.06 -16.83 16.28
C PHE A 222 17.11 -17.80 15.74
N GLU A 223 18.39 -17.43 15.83
CA GLU A 223 19.49 -18.28 15.35
C GLU A 223 19.64 -19.57 16.17
N ASN A 224 19.40 -19.50 17.48
CA ASN A 224 19.45 -20.68 18.35
C ASN A 224 18.29 -21.64 18.06
N LEU A 225 17.07 -21.11 17.84
CA LEU A 225 15.93 -21.90 17.40
C LEU A 225 16.21 -22.61 16.08
N LYS A 226 16.66 -21.86 15.07
CA LYS A 226 17.01 -22.39 13.74
C LYS A 226 18.01 -23.53 13.81
N LYS A 227 19.07 -23.37 14.61
CA LYS A 227 20.09 -24.41 14.84
C LYS A 227 19.50 -25.67 15.48
N ASN A 228 18.70 -25.53 16.53
CA ASN A 228 18.13 -26.67 17.23
C ASN A 228 17.03 -27.38 16.42
N ILE A 229 16.27 -26.65 15.59
CA ILE A 229 15.27 -27.21 14.66
C ILE A 229 15.98 -28.15 13.69
N TYR A 230 17.10 -27.68 13.12
CA TYR A 230 17.94 -28.49 12.25
C TYR A 230 18.45 -29.75 12.96
N TYR A 231 18.98 -29.63 14.19
CA TYR A 231 19.51 -30.77 14.93
C TYR A 231 18.47 -31.82 15.27
N LEU A 232 17.29 -31.42 15.77
CA LEU A 232 16.23 -32.39 16.07
C LEU A 232 15.76 -33.11 14.80
N SER A 233 15.55 -32.34 13.72
CA SER A 233 15.12 -32.90 12.44
C SER A 233 16.15 -33.86 11.86
N ALA A 234 17.42 -33.50 11.87
CA ALA A 234 18.51 -34.34 11.41
C ALA A 234 18.66 -35.61 12.28
N PHE A 235 18.49 -35.49 13.59
CA PHE A 235 18.52 -36.62 14.51
C PHE A 235 17.39 -37.62 14.18
N ILE A 236 16.15 -37.15 14.03
CA ILE A 236 15.00 -37.97 13.67
C ILE A 236 15.23 -38.67 12.32
N LEU A 237 15.66 -37.93 11.30
CA LEU A 237 15.88 -38.47 9.95
C LEU A 237 17.04 -39.48 9.86
N SER A 238 18.06 -39.33 10.70
CA SER A 238 19.26 -40.20 10.65
C SER A 238 19.09 -41.54 11.39
N LYS A 239 18.09 -41.67 12.27
CA LYS A 239 17.98 -42.79 13.22
C LYS A 239 16.93 -43.84 12.86
N ASN A 240 16.24 -43.72 11.72
CA ASN A 240 15.17 -44.64 11.30
C ASN A 240 14.20 -44.96 12.46
N VAL A 241 13.70 -43.90 13.10
CA VAL A 241 12.83 -43.99 14.27
C VAL A 241 11.51 -44.68 13.91
N ASN A 242 11.11 -45.67 14.70
CA ASN A 242 9.85 -46.41 14.50
C ASN A 242 8.64 -45.59 14.97
N ASN A 243 8.62 -45.20 16.24
CA ASN A 243 7.58 -44.36 16.82
C ASN A 243 8.20 -43.19 17.60
N ILE A 244 7.54 -42.03 17.52
CA ILE A 244 7.90 -40.87 18.32
C ILE A 244 6.91 -40.74 19.48
N TYR A 245 7.43 -40.74 20.69
CA TYR A 245 6.68 -40.45 21.90
C TYR A 245 7.09 -39.09 22.44
N MET A 246 6.13 -38.28 22.84
CA MET A 246 6.32 -36.96 23.44
C MET A 246 5.84 -36.99 24.88
N CYS A 247 6.65 -36.50 25.81
CA CYS A 247 6.30 -36.46 27.24
C CYS A 247 6.72 -35.13 27.88
N GLY A 248 5.81 -34.54 28.63
CA GLY A 248 6.02 -33.33 29.40
C GLY A 248 5.03 -33.27 30.56
N VAL A 249 5.25 -32.37 31.51
CA VAL A 249 4.37 -32.20 32.68
C VAL A 249 3.72 -30.81 32.61
N GLY A 250 2.44 -30.72 33.01
CA GLY A 250 1.71 -29.45 33.07
C GLY A 250 1.58 -28.75 31.71
N LYS A 251 1.96 -27.47 31.64
CA LYS A 251 1.83 -26.65 30.41
C LYS A 251 2.62 -27.23 29.22
N SER A 252 3.80 -27.79 29.46
CA SER A 252 4.59 -28.45 28.41
C SER A 252 3.83 -29.62 27.77
N ASN A 253 3.05 -30.37 28.54
CA ASN A 253 2.21 -31.45 28.01
C ASN A 253 1.13 -30.92 27.05
N TYR A 254 0.47 -29.80 27.38
CA TYR A 254 -0.53 -29.20 26.49
C TYR A 254 0.07 -28.74 25.15
N ILE A 255 1.28 -28.16 25.18
CA ILE A 255 2.01 -27.81 23.95
C ILE A 255 2.29 -29.08 23.13
N LEU A 256 2.82 -30.13 23.76
CA LEU A 256 3.09 -31.41 23.09
C LEU A 256 1.81 -32.05 22.51
N LYS A 257 0.66 -31.94 23.18
CA LYS A 257 -0.64 -32.41 22.64
C LYS A 257 -1.04 -31.70 21.36
N LYS A 258 -0.92 -30.37 21.32
CA LYS A 258 -1.12 -29.57 20.09
C LYS A 258 -0.11 -30.01 19.03
N THR A 259 1.17 -30.02 19.36
CA THR A 259 2.26 -30.42 18.45
C THR A 259 2.01 -31.78 17.83
N ALA A 260 1.71 -32.80 18.64
CA ALA A 260 1.44 -34.14 18.16
C ALA A 260 0.19 -34.19 17.27
N SER A 261 -0.82 -33.35 17.52
CA SER A 261 -1.95 -33.19 16.59
C SER A 261 -1.50 -32.62 15.25
N SER A 262 -0.67 -31.57 15.24
CA SER A 262 -0.13 -30.96 14.02
C SER A 262 0.76 -31.94 13.24
N TRP A 263 1.64 -32.67 13.92
CA TRP A 263 2.55 -33.66 13.31
C TRP A 263 1.78 -34.86 12.72
N ARG A 264 0.74 -35.36 13.40
CA ARG A 264 -0.13 -36.41 12.83
C ARG A 264 -0.89 -35.93 11.60
N SER A 265 -1.28 -34.66 11.57
CA SER A 265 -1.97 -34.04 10.42
C SER A 265 -1.10 -34.03 9.16
N ILE A 266 0.23 -34.02 9.32
CA ILE A 266 1.22 -34.08 8.25
C ILE A 266 1.85 -35.47 8.09
N GLY A 267 1.20 -36.51 8.61
CA GLY A 267 1.59 -37.91 8.39
C GLY A 267 2.72 -38.44 9.26
N ILE A 268 3.16 -37.71 10.29
CA ILE A 268 4.19 -38.18 11.24
C ILE A 268 3.52 -38.99 12.35
N ASN A 269 3.99 -40.22 12.56
CA ASN A 269 3.49 -41.09 13.63
C ASN A 269 4.05 -40.67 14.99
N VAL A 270 3.27 -39.90 15.76
CA VAL A 270 3.66 -39.38 17.07
C VAL A 270 2.55 -39.52 18.10
N HIS A 271 2.94 -39.87 19.33
CA HIS A 271 2.04 -40.08 20.46
C HIS A 271 2.47 -39.21 21.64
N VAL A 272 1.51 -38.68 22.39
CA VAL A 272 1.80 -38.00 23.68
C VAL A 272 1.46 -38.95 24.80
N ILE A 273 2.39 -39.13 25.74
CA ILE A 273 2.25 -40.02 26.90
C ILE A 273 2.30 -39.20 28.19
N GLU A 274 1.45 -39.59 29.15
CA GLU A 274 1.43 -39.00 30.48
C GLU A 274 2.45 -39.72 31.36
N CYS A 275 3.36 -38.97 31.97
CA CYS A 275 4.45 -39.55 32.76
C CYS A 275 3.94 -40.44 33.92
N GLU A 276 2.81 -40.10 34.53
CA GLU A 276 2.21 -40.84 35.65
C GLU A 276 1.73 -42.23 35.21
N ASN A 277 1.08 -42.32 34.04
CA ASN A 277 0.53 -43.58 33.54
C ASN A 277 1.61 -44.63 33.25
N LEU A 278 2.81 -44.20 32.85
CA LEU A 278 3.95 -45.10 32.64
C LEU A 278 4.31 -45.86 33.92
N PHE A 279 4.41 -45.15 35.05
CA PHE A 279 4.68 -45.76 36.35
C PHE A 279 3.53 -46.64 36.88
N HIS A 280 2.35 -46.53 36.27
CA HIS A 280 1.18 -47.36 36.57
C HIS A 280 0.94 -48.50 35.55
N GLY A 281 1.90 -48.78 34.65
CA GLY A 281 1.92 -50.01 33.85
C GLY A 281 2.10 -49.86 32.35
N GLU A 282 2.26 -48.64 31.82
CA GLU A 282 2.31 -48.40 30.36
C GLU A 282 3.73 -48.50 29.75
N PHE A 283 4.75 -48.94 30.49
CA PHE A 283 6.11 -49.09 29.95
C PHE A 283 6.21 -50.08 28.77
N SER A 284 5.24 -50.98 28.60
CA SER A 284 5.17 -51.88 27.43
C SER A 284 4.94 -51.16 26.10
N LEU A 285 4.65 -49.85 26.10
CA LEU A 285 4.53 -49.04 24.89
C LEU A 285 5.86 -48.89 24.15
N PHE A 286 6.98 -48.91 24.86
CA PHE A 286 8.29 -48.67 24.27
C PHE A 286 8.87 -49.93 23.61
N GLN A 287 9.31 -49.79 22.37
CA GLN A 287 10.04 -50.79 21.61
C GLN A 287 11.46 -50.30 21.28
N ASP A 288 12.31 -51.22 20.80
CA ASP A 288 13.63 -50.86 20.31
C ASP A 288 13.51 -49.89 19.10
N ASN A 289 14.40 -48.89 19.05
CA ASN A 289 14.44 -47.81 18.06
C ASN A 289 13.26 -46.82 18.11
N ASP A 290 12.47 -46.81 19.18
CA ASP A 290 11.56 -45.69 19.45
C ASP A 290 12.32 -44.47 19.98
N LEU A 291 11.72 -43.29 19.77
CA LEU A 291 12.25 -42.00 20.22
C LEU A 291 11.31 -41.38 21.25
N LEU A 292 11.83 -41.06 22.42
CA LEU A 292 11.16 -40.27 23.44
C LEU A 292 11.67 -38.82 23.42
N ILE A 293 10.81 -37.89 23.04
CA ILE A 293 11.05 -36.44 23.10
C ILE A 293 10.42 -35.89 24.39
N LEU A 294 11.27 -35.35 25.24
CA LEU A 294 10.91 -34.74 26.52
C LEU A 294 10.85 -33.22 26.35
N SER A 295 9.83 -32.58 26.93
CA SER A 295 9.76 -31.12 27.03
C SER A 295 9.67 -30.71 28.50
N SER A 296 10.65 -29.94 28.96
CA SER A 296 10.66 -29.36 30.29
C SER A 296 11.38 -28.03 30.29
N ASN A 297 10.71 -26.97 30.78
CA ASN A 297 11.27 -25.63 30.83
C ASN A 297 12.61 -25.59 31.59
N SER A 298 12.63 -26.16 32.80
CA SER A 298 13.83 -26.23 33.64
C SER A 298 14.72 -27.43 33.36
N GLY A 299 14.19 -28.45 32.67
CA GLY A 299 14.81 -29.77 32.51
C GLY A 299 15.11 -30.49 33.84
N ASN A 300 14.50 -30.05 34.95
CA ASN A 300 14.68 -30.59 36.30
C ASN A 300 13.39 -31.18 36.88
N THR A 301 12.34 -31.32 36.07
CA THR A 301 11.06 -31.93 36.45
C THR A 301 11.27 -33.35 36.95
N ILE A 302 10.97 -33.59 38.24
CA ILE A 302 11.36 -34.82 38.94
C ILE A 302 10.73 -36.07 38.32
N GLU A 303 9.49 -35.96 37.83
CA GLU A 303 8.76 -37.03 37.17
C GLU A 303 9.50 -37.48 35.90
N LEU A 304 9.95 -36.53 35.08
CA LEU A 304 10.71 -36.81 33.87
C LEU A 304 12.12 -37.33 34.18
N VAL A 305 12.79 -36.79 35.21
CA VAL A 305 14.10 -37.28 35.66
C VAL A 305 14.01 -38.74 36.11
N ASN A 306 12.97 -39.09 36.86
CA ASN A 306 12.71 -40.46 37.29
C ASN A 306 12.41 -41.38 36.10
N LEU A 307 11.58 -40.91 35.16
CA LEU A 307 11.25 -41.64 33.95
C LEU A 307 12.51 -41.98 33.13
N VAL A 308 13.34 -40.99 32.82
CA VAL A 308 14.58 -41.19 32.05
C VAL A 308 15.53 -42.13 32.78
N THR A 309 15.68 -41.96 34.10
CA THR A 309 16.56 -42.81 34.92
C THR A 309 16.10 -44.27 34.88
N TYR A 310 14.79 -44.52 34.99
CA TYR A 310 14.24 -45.86 34.89
C TYR A 310 14.41 -46.45 33.49
N LEU A 311 14.09 -45.69 32.44
CA LEU A 311 14.27 -46.12 31.05
C LEU A 311 15.73 -46.48 30.75
N ASN A 312 16.70 -45.67 31.18
CA ASN A 312 18.13 -45.96 31.02
C ASN A 312 18.56 -47.28 31.68
N SER A 313 17.85 -47.72 32.72
CA SER A 313 18.18 -48.97 33.42
C SER A 313 17.51 -50.22 32.85
N LYS A 314 16.48 -50.10 32.01
CA LYS A 314 15.61 -51.21 31.59
C LYS A 314 15.26 -51.27 30.10
N PHE A 315 15.38 -50.18 29.35
CA PHE A 315 14.90 -50.07 27.97
C PHE A 315 15.89 -49.35 27.06
N ASN A 316 16.01 -49.82 25.82
CA ASN A 316 16.87 -49.23 24.80
C ASN A 316 16.10 -48.25 23.89
N VAL A 317 15.57 -47.19 24.51
CA VAL A 317 14.79 -46.13 23.84
C VAL A 317 15.68 -44.90 23.66
N MET A 318 15.70 -44.28 22.47
CA MET A 318 16.41 -43.02 22.26
C MET A 318 15.66 -41.87 22.94
N LYS A 319 16.38 -40.95 23.57
CA LYS A 319 15.80 -39.87 24.37
C LYS A 319 16.35 -38.53 23.94
N VAL A 320 15.47 -37.58 23.71
CA VAL A 320 15.81 -36.18 23.43
C VAL A 320 15.16 -35.32 24.51
N ILE A 321 15.89 -34.39 25.09
CA ILE A 321 15.32 -33.35 25.95
C ILE A 321 15.36 -32.00 25.24
N VAL A 322 14.21 -31.33 25.19
CA VAL A 322 14.09 -29.94 24.79
C VAL A 322 13.80 -29.12 26.04
N SER A 323 14.66 -28.14 26.29
CA SER A 323 14.58 -27.28 27.47
C SER A 323 14.92 -25.83 27.13
N ASN A 324 14.58 -24.93 28.06
CA ASN A 324 14.94 -23.52 27.96
C ASN A 324 16.18 -23.18 28.80
N GLN A 325 16.60 -24.07 29.70
CA GLN A 325 17.72 -23.86 30.61
C GLN A 325 18.88 -24.82 30.32
N SER A 326 20.08 -24.27 30.20
CA SER A 326 21.35 -24.99 30.05
C SER A 326 21.65 -25.90 31.23
N ASN A 327 21.33 -25.48 32.46
CA ASN A 327 21.60 -26.22 33.69
C ASN A 327 20.44 -27.16 34.04
N ASN A 328 20.42 -28.35 33.43
CA ASN A 328 19.35 -29.31 33.63
C ASN A 328 19.83 -30.75 33.86
N ASN A 329 19.21 -31.44 34.83
CA ASN A 329 19.57 -32.81 35.23
C ASN A 329 19.22 -33.88 34.18
N LEU A 330 18.49 -33.51 33.13
CA LEU A 330 18.11 -34.39 32.03
C LEU A 330 19.13 -34.40 30.89
N SER A 331 19.97 -33.37 30.76
CA SER A 331 20.90 -33.19 29.64
C SER A 331 21.84 -34.37 29.49
N ASP A 332 22.41 -34.79 30.61
CA ASP A 332 23.44 -35.84 30.66
C ASP A 332 22.84 -37.25 30.66
N LYS A 333 21.50 -37.34 30.73
CA LYS A 333 20.76 -38.61 30.77
C LYS A 333 20.05 -38.93 29.46
N CYS A 334 20.05 -37.99 28.50
CA CYS A 334 19.43 -38.13 27.19
C CYS A 334 20.49 -38.23 26.08
N ASP A 335 20.12 -38.81 24.94
CA ASP A 335 21.00 -38.96 23.78
C ASP A 335 21.23 -37.64 23.03
N LEU A 336 20.31 -36.69 23.14
CA LEU A 336 20.42 -35.34 22.62
C LEU A 336 19.75 -34.34 23.57
N SER A 337 20.45 -33.25 23.88
CA SER A 337 19.93 -32.14 24.67
C SER A 337 19.88 -30.88 23.82
N LEU A 338 18.69 -30.26 23.74
CA LEU A 338 18.43 -29.06 22.95
C LEU A 338 17.97 -27.95 23.88
N VAL A 339 18.78 -26.89 23.95
CA VAL A 339 18.47 -25.69 24.74
C VAL A 339 18.02 -24.61 23.77
N ILE A 340 16.72 -24.31 23.77
CA ILE A 340 16.09 -23.41 22.77
C ILE A 340 15.96 -21.95 23.25
N GLY A 341 16.39 -21.67 24.48
CA GLY A 341 16.19 -20.40 25.16
C GLY A 341 17.34 -20.00 26.10
N GLU A 342 17.19 -18.87 26.79
CA GLU A 342 18.18 -18.33 27.74
C GLU A 342 17.90 -18.69 29.20
N GLU A 343 18.93 -18.62 30.07
CA GLU A 343 18.84 -19.02 31.49
C GLU A 343 17.78 -18.24 32.30
N LYS A 344 17.47 -16.99 31.92
CA LYS A 344 16.47 -16.14 32.57
C LYS A 344 15.41 -15.68 31.59
N PHE A 345 14.40 -16.52 31.37
CA PHE A 345 13.17 -16.09 30.72
C PHE A 345 12.42 -15.09 31.61
N VAL A 346 12.04 -13.96 31.02
CA VAL A 346 11.08 -13.04 31.62
C VAL A 346 9.70 -13.41 31.07
N GLU A 347 8.85 -14.00 31.91
CA GLU A 347 7.48 -14.31 31.49
C GLU A 347 6.66 -13.01 31.40
N ALA A 348 5.63 -13.02 30.55
CA ALA A 348 4.88 -11.81 30.19
C ALA A 348 3.94 -11.32 31.31
N ASP A 349 3.74 -12.12 32.36
CA ASP A 349 2.94 -11.74 33.51
C ASP A 349 3.75 -10.87 34.50
N CYS A 350 3.05 -10.09 35.32
CA CYS A 350 3.66 -9.12 36.23
C CYS A 350 4.55 -9.72 37.34
N ILE A 351 4.48 -11.02 37.60
CA ILE A 351 5.34 -11.71 38.56
C ILE A 351 6.40 -12.58 37.87
N HIS A 352 6.44 -12.59 36.53
CA HIS A 352 7.38 -13.33 35.70
C HIS A 352 7.45 -14.84 36.00
N MET A 353 6.31 -15.44 36.35
CA MET A 353 6.23 -16.84 36.81
C MET A 353 5.27 -17.70 36.00
N VAL A 354 4.33 -17.11 35.28
CA VAL A 354 3.31 -17.86 34.54
C VAL A 354 3.91 -18.24 33.18
N PRO A 355 4.11 -19.55 32.87
CA PRO A 355 4.71 -19.90 31.60
C PRO A 355 3.88 -19.39 30.42
N SER A 356 4.45 -18.46 29.66
CA SER A 356 3.79 -17.72 28.59
C SER A 356 4.75 -17.59 27.40
N VAL A 357 5.84 -16.84 27.57
CA VAL A 357 6.90 -16.68 26.55
C VAL A 357 7.63 -18.01 26.38
N SER A 358 7.96 -18.66 27.49
CA SER A 358 8.62 -19.97 27.47
C SER A 358 7.78 -21.05 26.77
N SER A 359 6.47 -21.03 26.94
CA SER A 359 5.55 -21.99 26.32
C SER A 359 5.39 -21.73 24.82
N MET A 360 5.38 -20.46 24.41
CA MET A 360 5.35 -20.07 23.00
C MET A 360 6.62 -20.52 22.26
N MET A 361 7.79 -20.42 22.90
CA MET A 361 9.06 -20.90 22.35
C MET A 361 9.03 -22.39 22.02
N PHE A 362 8.51 -23.22 22.93
CA PHE A 362 8.34 -24.66 22.65
C PHE A 362 7.38 -24.90 21.48
N LEU A 363 6.26 -24.18 21.43
CA LEU A 363 5.27 -24.32 20.37
C LEU A 363 5.87 -24.00 18.99
N VAL A 364 6.52 -22.84 18.86
CA VAL A 364 7.19 -22.41 17.62
C VAL A 364 8.26 -23.41 17.22
N PHE A 365 9.11 -23.82 18.16
CA PHE A 365 10.16 -24.80 17.91
C PHE A 365 9.61 -26.11 17.33
N PHE A 366 8.62 -26.71 17.99
CA PHE A 366 8.08 -28.00 17.57
C PHE A 366 7.25 -27.92 16.29
N ASP A 367 6.50 -26.84 16.07
CA ASP A 367 5.76 -26.63 14.83
C ASP A 367 6.73 -26.54 13.63
N MET A 368 7.82 -25.80 13.78
CA MET A 368 8.84 -25.66 12.73
C MET A 368 9.55 -26.98 12.43
N VAL A 369 9.86 -27.80 13.45
CA VAL A 369 10.41 -29.15 13.23
C VAL A 369 9.43 -30.01 12.43
N GLY A 370 8.14 -29.97 12.76
CA GLY A 370 7.11 -30.71 12.02
C GLY A 370 7.04 -30.29 10.55
N ILE A 371 6.98 -28.98 10.29
CA ILE A 371 6.98 -28.42 8.94
C ILE A 371 8.21 -28.89 8.15
N TYR A 372 9.40 -28.73 8.73
CA TYR A 372 10.64 -29.13 8.08
C TYR A 372 10.70 -30.64 7.78
N LEU A 373 10.23 -31.49 8.69
CA LEU A 373 10.13 -32.93 8.45
C LEU A 373 9.15 -33.26 7.31
N SER A 374 8.01 -32.57 7.23
CA SER A 374 7.03 -32.77 6.16
C SER A 374 7.53 -32.33 4.79
N GLU A 375 8.26 -31.21 4.70
CA GLU A 375 8.88 -30.75 3.47
C GLU A 375 9.93 -31.75 2.98
N LYS A 376 10.75 -32.30 3.89
CA LYS A 376 11.74 -33.33 3.54
C LYS A 376 11.12 -34.66 3.15
N ALA A 377 9.97 -35.02 3.73
CA ALA A 377 9.22 -36.21 3.35
C ALA A 377 8.46 -36.05 2.03
N GLY A 378 8.38 -34.84 1.46
CA GLY A 378 7.65 -34.56 0.22
C GLY A 378 6.13 -34.67 0.38
N LEU A 379 5.60 -34.23 1.53
CA LEU A 379 4.17 -34.29 1.83
C LEU A 379 3.34 -33.67 0.70
N THR A 380 2.44 -34.45 0.10
CA THR A 380 1.52 -33.95 -0.92
C THR A 380 0.17 -33.57 -0.31
N MET A 381 -0.61 -32.77 -1.04
CA MET A 381 -1.99 -32.48 -0.65
C MET A 381 -2.84 -33.75 -0.59
N THR A 382 -2.56 -34.75 -1.43
CA THR A 382 -3.22 -36.05 -1.41
C THR A 382 -2.98 -36.76 -0.08
N ASP A 383 -1.74 -36.72 0.42
CA ASP A 383 -1.38 -37.28 1.72
C ASP A 383 -2.06 -36.51 2.86
N PHE A 384 -2.08 -35.18 2.78
CA PHE A 384 -2.77 -34.34 3.77
C PHE A 384 -4.29 -34.61 3.81
N LYS A 385 -4.94 -34.77 2.66
CA LYS A 385 -6.38 -35.12 2.55
C LYS A 385 -6.70 -36.48 3.15
N LYS A 386 -5.81 -37.49 2.96
CA LYS A 386 -5.97 -38.82 3.55
C LYS A 386 -6.16 -38.76 5.07
N TYR A 387 -5.55 -37.78 5.74
CA TYR A 387 -5.65 -37.61 7.19
C TYR A 387 -6.80 -36.68 7.66
N HIS A 388 -7.55 -36.04 6.74
CA HIS A 388 -8.61 -35.06 7.07
C HIS A 388 -9.94 -35.29 6.32
N PRO A 389 -10.65 -36.41 6.54
CA PRO A 389 -11.82 -36.80 5.73
C PRO A 389 -13.12 -36.01 6.01
N GLY A 390 -13.24 -35.26 7.12
CA GLY A 390 -14.54 -34.79 7.64
C GLY A 390 -14.77 -33.27 7.74
N GLY A 391 -13.79 -32.42 7.43
CA GLY A 391 -13.87 -30.95 7.60
C GLY A 391 -13.95 -30.17 6.28
N GLU A 392 -14.16 -28.85 6.33
CA GLU A 392 -14.06 -27.98 5.14
C GLU A 392 -12.72 -28.13 4.42
N LEU A 393 -11.63 -28.38 5.15
CA LEU A 393 -10.31 -28.71 4.61
C LEU A 393 -10.31 -29.99 3.74
N GLY A 394 -11.16 -30.97 4.06
CA GLY A 394 -11.38 -32.18 3.26
C GLY A 394 -12.32 -31.97 2.07
N LYS A 395 -13.14 -30.91 2.11
CA LYS A 395 -14.00 -30.44 1.00
C LYS A 395 -13.29 -29.47 0.06
N ILE A 396 -12.03 -29.11 0.33
CA ILE A 396 -11.27 -28.28 -0.60
C ILE A 396 -11.03 -29.09 -1.89
N GLU A 397 -11.90 -28.91 -2.88
CA GLU A 397 -11.68 -29.38 -4.26
C GLU A 397 -10.51 -28.64 -4.91
N HIS A 398 -10.15 -27.46 -4.39
CA HIS A 398 -9.14 -26.57 -4.96
C HIS A 398 -8.03 -26.23 -3.95
N VAL A 399 -7.00 -27.07 -3.83
CA VAL A 399 -5.71 -26.58 -3.36
C VAL A 399 -4.73 -26.57 -4.51
N ARG A 400 -4.31 -25.35 -4.84
CA ARG A 400 -3.26 -24.97 -5.76
C ARG A 400 -1.91 -25.39 -5.18
N ASP A 401 -1.42 -26.60 -5.50
CA ASP A 401 0.03 -26.80 -5.62
C ASP A 401 0.42 -27.98 -6.52
N ASN A 402 1.57 -27.81 -7.18
CA ASN A 402 2.21 -28.53 -8.28
C ASN A 402 1.56 -28.33 -9.65
N SER A 403 2.14 -27.38 -10.40
CA SER A 403 1.92 -27.11 -11.82
C SER A 403 1.59 -28.37 -12.62
N VAL A 404 0.32 -28.54 -12.98
CA VAL A 404 -0.14 -29.72 -13.75
C VAL A 404 0.25 -29.59 -15.23
N ILE A 405 0.65 -28.39 -15.66
CA ILE A 405 1.03 -28.03 -17.02
C ILE A 405 2.49 -27.56 -17.03
N ASP A 406 3.32 -28.17 -17.88
CA ASP A 406 4.74 -27.83 -17.99
C ASP A 406 4.94 -26.46 -18.66
N TYR A 407 4.15 -26.14 -19.69
CA TYR A 407 4.23 -24.85 -20.41
C TYR A 407 2.85 -24.35 -20.85
N VAL A 408 2.62 -23.04 -20.73
CA VAL A 408 1.51 -22.32 -21.37
C VAL A 408 2.05 -21.55 -22.57
N VAL A 409 1.57 -21.86 -23.77
CA VAL A 409 1.91 -21.19 -25.03
C VAL A 409 0.80 -20.23 -25.40
N ILE A 410 1.12 -18.94 -25.51
CA ILE A 410 0.21 -17.89 -25.96
C ILE A 410 0.58 -17.52 -27.39
N SER A 411 -0.37 -17.67 -28.31
CA SER A 411 -0.19 -17.34 -29.73
C SER A 411 -0.72 -15.95 -30.04
N ALA A 412 0.14 -15.04 -30.49
CA ALA A 412 -0.14 -13.60 -30.60
C ALA A 412 0.40 -12.92 -31.87
N CYS A 413 0.64 -13.67 -32.95
CA CYS A 413 1.20 -13.12 -34.21
C CYS A 413 0.17 -12.49 -35.16
N GLY A 414 -1.13 -12.62 -34.90
CA GLY A 414 -2.15 -12.02 -35.77
C GLY A 414 -2.13 -10.49 -35.80
N LYS A 415 -2.37 -9.90 -36.98
CA LYS A 415 -2.50 -8.43 -37.21
C LYS A 415 -3.57 -7.70 -36.38
N GLY A 416 -4.43 -8.43 -35.67
CA GLY A 416 -5.48 -7.80 -34.85
C GLY A 416 -6.60 -7.11 -35.61
N THR A 417 -6.70 -7.21 -36.94
CA THR A 417 -7.58 -6.38 -37.79
C THR A 417 -9.05 -6.25 -37.35
N ARG A 418 -9.58 -7.26 -36.66
CA ARG A 418 -10.96 -7.26 -36.11
C ARG A 418 -11.17 -6.35 -34.89
N LEU A 419 -10.09 -5.90 -34.27
CA LEU A 419 -10.03 -4.91 -33.17
C LEU A 419 -9.45 -3.57 -33.65
N TYR A 420 -9.37 -3.34 -34.96
CA TYR A 420 -8.98 -2.03 -35.48
C TYR A 420 -9.99 -0.96 -35.01
N PRO A 421 -9.55 0.25 -34.62
CA PRO A 421 -8.18 0.78 -34.70
C PRO A 421 -7.26 0.50 -33.50
N MET A 422 -7.75 -0.16 -32.44
CA MET A 422 -7.00 -0.34 -31.18
C MET A 422 -5.70 -1.12 -31.37
N THR A 423 -5.69 -2.13 -32.23
CA THR A 423 -4.54 -3.06 -32.39
C THR A 423 -3.66 -2.74 -33.59
N LYS A 424 -3.75 -1.53 -34.16
CA LYS A 424 -2.90 -1.15 -35.31
C LYS A 424 -1.41 -1.13 -34.92
N ASN A 425 -1.10 -0.65 -33.72
CA ASN A 425 0.27 -0.51 -33.21
C ASN A 425 0.53 -1.34 -31.95
N ILE A 426 -0.40 -2.18 -31.50
CA ILE A 426 -0.21 -3.08 -30.36
C ILE A 426 -0.86 -4.45 -30.64
N PRO A 427 -0.33 -5.55 -30.10
CA PRO A 427 -0.95 -6.87 -30.20
C PRO A 427 -2.26 -6.94 -29.39
N LYS A 428 -3.17 -7.84 -29.79
CA LYS A 428 -4.51 -7.96 -29.18
C LYS A 428 -4.49 -8.14 -27.66
N PHE A 429 -3.58 -8.97 -27.12
CA PHE A 429 -3.50 -9.18 -25.67
C PHE A 429 -3.06 -7.94 -24.87
N LEU A 430 -2.61 -6.87 -25.52
CA LEU A 430 -2.25 -5.62 -24.83
C LEU A 430 -3.41 -4.61 -24.86
N VAL A 431 -4.54 -4.98 -25.46
CA VAL A 431 -5.79 -4.23 -25.31
C VAL A 431 -6.22 -4.27 -23.84
N ASN A 432 -6.63 -3.11 -23.34
CA ASN A 432 -7.13 -2.97 -21.98
C ASN A 432 -8.50 -3.63 -21.86
N CYS A 433 -8.69 -4.50 -20.87
CA CYS A 433 -9.95 -5.10 -20.48
C CYS A 433 -10.13 -4.85 -18.98
N GLU A 434 -11.24 -4.23 -18.58
CA GLU A 434 -11.43 -3.72 -17.21
C GLU A 434 -10.29 -2.73 -16.81
N ASN A 435 -9.56 -3.00 -15.71
CA ASN A 435 -8.49 -2.14 -15.18
C ASN A 435 -7.07 -2.61 -15.56
N LYS A 436 -6.94 -3.62 -16.44
CA LYS A 436 -5.66 -4.26 -16.80
C LYS A 436 -5.60 -4.51 -18.31
N ASN A 437 -4.41 -4.72 -18.85
CA ASN A 437 -4.31 -5.33 -20.19
C ASN A 437 -4.60 -6.83 -20.12
N PHE A 438 -5.09 -7.39 -21.23
CA PHE A 438 -5.52 -8.78 -21.30
C PHE A 438 -4.37 -9.78 -21.03
N LEU A 439 -3.13 -9.46 -21.40
CA LEU A 439 -1.93 -10.25 -21.10
C LEU A 439 -1.71 -10.42 -19.59
N THR A 440 -1.91 -9.34 -18.83
CA THR A 440 -1.82 -9.36 -17.36
C THR A 440 -2.90 -10.27 -16.78
N MET A 441 -4.14 -10.17 -17.29
CA MET A 441 -5.23 -11.06 -16.87
C MET A 441 -4.90 -12.53 -17.18
N MET A 442 -4.36 -12.80 -18.38
CA MET A 442 -3.90 -14.13 -18.79
C MET A 442 -2.81 -14.66 -17.85
N PHE A 443 -1.83 -13.84 -17.45
CA PHE A 443 -0.82 -14.26 -16.49
C PHE A 443 -1.41 -14.57 -15.12
N GLU A 444 -2.30 -13.73 -14.59
CA GLU A 444 -2.96 -13.97 -13.31
C GLU A 444 -3.74 -15.29 -13.32
N TYR A 445 -4.49 -15.55 -14.38
CA TYR A 445 -5.27 -16.77 -14.53
C TYR A 445 -4.38 -18.00 -14.77
N TRP A 446 -3.58 -18.00 -15.84
CA TRP A 446 -2.81 -19.17 -16.25
C TRP A 446 -1.65 -19.49 -15.30
N SER A 447 -1.17 -18.52 -14.53
CA SER A 447 -0.13 -18.77 -13.51
C SER A 447 -0.61 -19.72 -12.41
N THR A 448 -1.92 -19.91 -12.26
CA THR A 448 -2.48 -20.93 -11.36
C THR A 448 -2.17 -22.36 -11.84
N TYR A 449 -1.98 -22.57 -13.16
CA TYR A 449 -1.73 -23.89 -13.78
C TYR A 449 -0.25 -24.13 -14.13
N SER A 450 0.49 -23.09 -14.54
CA SER A 450 1.93 -23.18 -14.86
C SER A 450 2.65 -21.88 -14.55
N SER A 451 3.91 -21.95 -14.14
CA SER A 451 4.77 -20.75 -14.04
C SER A 451 5.61 -20.50 -15.29
N GLN A 452 5.56 -21.40 -16.28
CA GLN A 452 6.38 -21.33 -17.49
C GLN A 452 5.51 -20.96 -18.69
N PHE A 453 5.83 -19.83 -19.31
CA PHE A 453 5.09 -19.27 -20.43
C PHE A 453 5.98 -19.18 -21.67
N ILE A 454 5.36 -19.34 -22.83
CA ILE A 454 5.96 -19.09 -24.13
C ILE A 454 5.00 -18.17 -24.89
N ILE A 455 5.49 -17.06 -25.39
CA ILE A 455 4.69 -16.11 -26.17
C ILE A 455 5.24 -16.12 -27.59
N ILE A 456 4.39 -16.44 -28.57
CA ILE A 456 4.75 -16.38 -30.00
C ILE A 456 4.25 -15.04 -30.54
N LEU A 457 5.18 -14.19 -30.99
CA LEU A 457 4.93 -12.77 -31.28
C LEU A 457 5.79 -12.27 -32.44
N ASP A 458 5.42 -11.14 -33.05
CA ASP A 458 6.28 -10.40 -33.98
C ASP A 458 7.35 -9.57 -33.23
N ASP A 459 8.55 -9.44 -33.80
CA ASP A 459 9.71 -8.83 -33.13
C ASP A 459 9.52 -7.35 -32.80
N ILE A 460 8.68 -6.65 -33.56
CA ILE A 460 8.33 -5.24 -33.33
C ILE A 460 7.67 -5.00 -31.96
N TYR A 461 7.10 -6.03 -31.33
CA TYR A 461 6.40 -5.90 -30.05
C TYR A 461 7.21 -6.39 -28.84
N ASN A 462 8.47 -6.80 -29.03
CA ASN A 462 9.29 -7.37 -27.96
C ASN A 462 9.45 -6.42 -26.78
N ASP A 463 9.83 -5.17 -27.04
CA ASP A 463 10.15 -4.20 -25.98
C ASP A 463 8.91 -3.91 -25.11
N ILE A 464 7.76 -3.69 -25.75
CA ILE A 464 6.52 -3.38 -25.03
C ILE A 464 5.97 -4.60 -24.27
N VAL A 465 6.11 -5.82 -24.81
CA VAL A 465 5.67 -7.04 -24.11
C VAL A 465 6.61 -7.39 -22.95
N ASN A 466 7.93 -7.26 -23.12
CA ASN A 466 8.90 -7.43 -22.04
C ASN A 466 8.64 -6.48 -20.87
N TYR A 467 8.30 -5.22 -21.16
CA TYR A 467 7.88 -4.27 -20.13
C TYR A 467 6.72 -4.80 -19.28
N TYR A 468 5.66 -5.34 -19.89
CA TYR A 468 4.52 -5.88 -19.14
C TYR A 468 4.85 -7.17 -18.37
N ILE A 469 5.74 -8.01 -18.90
CA ILE A 469 6.25 -9.18 -18.19
C ILE A 469 6.98 -8.76 -16.91
N GLU A 470 7.84 -7.74 -17.01
CA GLU A 470 8.58 -7.20 -15.85
C GLU A 470 7.64 -6.54 -14.82
N GLN A 471 6.66 -5.75 -15.28
CA GLN A 471 5.66 -5.12 -14.40
C GLN A 471 4.84 -6.16 -13.63
N TYR A 472 4.38 -7.21 -14.31
CA TYR A 472 3.68 -8.33 -13.68
C TYR A 472 4.59 -9.01 -12.65
N ASN A 473 5.81 -9.38 -13.04
CA ASN A 473 6.76 -10.03 -12.14
C ASN A 473 7.24 -9.13 -11.00
N THR A 474 7.07 -7.82 -11.04
CA THR A 474 7.41 -6.94 -9.90
C THR A 474 6.32 -7.02 -8.83
N THR A 475 5.05 -7.05 -9.24
CA THR A 475 3.89 -6.89 -8.34
C THR A 475 3.22 -8.22 -7.95
N ALA A 476 3.34 -9.26 -8.77
CA ALA A 476 2.67 -10.54 -8.55
C ALA A 476 3.26 -11.33 -7.38
N SER A 477 2.38 -11.96 -6.60
CA SER A 477 2.74 -12.92 -5.55
C SER A 477 3.37 -14.19 -6.13
N LYS A 478 2.96 -14.60 -7.33
CA LYS A 478 3.51 -15.76 -8.06
C LYS A 478 4.27 -15.27 -9.29
N LYS A 479 5.59 -15.41 -9.27
CA LYS A 479 6.46 -15.05 -10.40
C LYS A 479 6.30 -16.07 -11.53
N ILE A 480 6.44 -15.59 -12.76
CA ILE A 480 6.40 -16.41 -13.98
C ILE A 480 7.70 -16.25 -14.76
N THR A 481 8.05 -17.28 -15.51
CA THR A 481 9.13 -17.26 -16.49
C THR A 481 8.50 -17.22 -17.87
N VAL A 482 8.90 -16.28 -18.72
CA VAL A 482 8.35 -16.09 -20.06
C VAL A 482 9.48 -16.17 -21.09
N GLU A 483 9.31 -16.98 -22.14
CA GLU A 483 10.15 -16.98 -23.34
C GLU A 483 9.36 -16.39 -24.51
N ILE A 484 9.89 -15.36 -25.17
CA ILE A 484 9.30 -14.81 -26.39
C ILE A 484 9.95 -15.47 -27.61
N VAL A 485 9.14 -16.07 -28.46
CA VAL A 485 9.55 -16.66 -29.75
C VAL A 485 9.06 -15.77 -30.87
N ASN A 486 10.00 -15.29 -31.66
CA ASN A 486 9.75 -14.30 -32.70
C ASN A 486 9.38 -14.99 -34.01
N ILE A 487 8.17 -14.76 -34.51
CA ILE A 487 7.68 -15.32 -35.78
C ILE A 487 7.00 -14.23 -36.61
N LYS A 488 7.50 -14.06 -37.85
CA LYS A 488 6.85 -13.23 -38.88
C LYS A 488 6.01 -14.12 -39.78
N CYS A 489 4.69 -13.92 -39.74
CA CYS A 489 3.77 -14.68 -40.59
C CYS A 489 3.92 -14.21 -42.05
N PRO A 490 4.14 -15.13 -43.03
CA PRO A 490 4.40 -14.77 -44.43
C PRO A 490 3.33 -13.85 -45.05
N ASP A 491 2.06 -14.09 -44.74
CA ASP A 491 0.93 -13.34 -45.28
C ASP A 491 0.42 -12.29 -44.27
N GLY A 492 1.08 -12.20 -43.11
CA GLY A 492 0.72 -11.35 -41.98
C GLY A 492 -0.56 -11.77 -41.24
N TYR A 493 -1.14 -12.92 -41.57
CA TYR A 493 -2.22 -13.51 -40.79
C TYR A 493 -1.69 -14.73 -40.05
N GLU A 494 -2.19 -14.92 -38.82
CA GLU A 494 -1.85 -16.09 -38.03
C GLU A 494 -2.47 -17.34 -38.65
N ASN A 495 -1.66 -18.36 -38.88
CA ASN A 495 -2.05 -19.58 -39.57
C ASN A 495 -1.21 -20.76 -39.06
N SER A 496 -1.38 -21.93 -39.69
CA SER A 496 -0.63 -23.14 -39.35
C SER A 496 0.89 -22.98 -39.25
N PHE A 497 1.49 -22.02 -39.97
CA PHE A 497 2.92 -21.71 -39.91
C PHE A 497 3.37 -21.24 -38.53
N THR A 498 2.55 -20.43 -37.84
CA THR A 498 2.90 -19.77 -36.58
C THR A 498 3.24 -20.79 -35.50
N LEU A 499 2.37 -21.78 -35.28
CA LEU A 499 2.60 -22.79 -34.24
C LEU A 499 3.58 -23.86 -34.65
N SER A 500 3.67 -24.21 -35.95
CA SER A 500 4.62 -25.22 -36.41
C SER A 500 6.08 -24.77 -36.28
N HIS A 501 6.33 -23.45 -36.29
CA HIS A 501 7.67 -22.87 -36.16
C HIS A 501 7.90 -22.14 -34.83
N GLY A 502 6.83 -21.73 -34.14
CA GLY A 502 6.90 -20.91 -32.94
C GLY A 502 6.98 -21.68 -31.61
N VAL A 503 6.65 -22.98 -31.58
CA VAL A 503 6.74 -23.77 -30.34
C VAL A 503 8.14 -24.40 -30.20
N PRO A 504 8.93 -24.05 -29.17
CA PRO A 504 10.29 -24.55 -29.01
C PRO A 504 10.39 -26.05 -28.71
N ASN A 505 11.51 -26.67 -29.09
CA ASN A 505 11.76 -28.10 -28.90
C ASN A 505 11.69 -28.57 -27.43
N LYS A 506 11.91 -27.68 -26.45
CA LYS A 506 11.80 -28.00 -25.02
C LYS A 506 10.38 -28.38 -24.58
N CYS A 507 9.37 -28.01 -25.37
CA CYS A 507 7.97 -28.38 -25.15
C CYS A 507 7.66 -29.81 -25.59
N TYR A 508 8.54 -30.47 -26.35
CA TYR A 508 8.26 -31.81 -26.85
C TYR A 508 8.24 -32.83 -25.70
N ASN A 509 7.27 -33.75 -25.78
CA ASN A 509 6.92 -34.75 -24.76
C ASN A 509 6.53 -34.15 -23.39
N LYS A 510 6.15 -32.87 -23.35
CA LYS A 510 5.67 -32.18 -22.16
C LYS A 510 4.16 -31.94 -22.22
N LYS A 511 3.58 -31.66 -21.06
CA LYS A 511 2.19 -31.23 -20.90
C LYS A 511 2.09 -29.75 -21.27
N VAL A 512 1.51 -29.46 -22.43
CA VAL A 512 1.46 -28.10 -22.97
C VAL A 512 0.03 -27.65 -23.09
N LEU A 513 -0.25 -26.44 -22.63
CA LEU A 513 -1.50 -25.74 -22.92
C LEU A 513 -1.23 -24.66 -23.96
N VAL A 514 -1.98 -24.66 -25.04
CA VAL A 514 -1.92 -23.62 -26.08
C VAL A 514 -3.20 -22.80 -26.00
N THR A 515 -3.06 -21.49 -25.94
CA THR A 515 -4.18 -20.54 -25.92
C THR A 515 -3.93 -19.42 -26.92
N TRP A 516 -5.00 -18.93 -27.54
CA TRP A 516 -4.95 -17.67 -28.28
C TRP A 516 -4.82 -16.47 -27.34
N CYS A 517 -4.33 -15.37 -27.88
CA CYS A 517 -4.08 -14.13 -27.15
C CYS A 517 -5.32 -13.27 -26.88
N ASP A 518 -6.49 -13.64 -27.40
CA ASP A 518 -7.74 -12.86 -27.30
C ASP A 518 -8.85 -13.57 -26.54
N ILE A 519 -8.52 -14.67 -25.85
CA ILE A 519 -9.49 -15.52 -25.16
C ILE A 519 -8.96 -16.05 -23.82
N MET A 520 -9.83 -16.11 -22.81
CA MET A 520 -9.49 -16.61 -21.47
C MET A 520 -10.74 -17.08 -20.71
N PRO A 521 -10.71 -18.19 -19.95
CA PRO A 521 -11.82 -18.58 -19.09
C PRO A 521 -12.06 -17.58 -17.94
N ARG A 522 -13.30 -17.43 -17.48
CA ARG A 522 -13.65 -16.72 -16.22
C ARG A 522 -13.75 -17.64 -15.01
N GLU A 523 -13.79 -18.92 -15.26
CA GLU A 523 -13.92 -19.97 -14.26
C GLU A 523 -12.73 -20.92 -14.35
N ASP A 524 -12.48 -21.67 -13.26
CA ASP A 524 -11.43 -22.67 -13.25
C ASP A 524 -11.77 -23.81 -14.21
N ILE A 525 -10.83 -24.15 -15.08
CA ILE A 525 -10.97 -25.28 -16.01
C ILE A 525 -10.68 -26.59 -15.28
N LEU A 526 -11.61 -27.54 -15.41
CA LEU A 526 -11.44 -28.89 -14.87
C LEU A 526 -10.65 -29.74 -15.86
N LEU A 527 -9.41 -30.04 -15.48
CA LEU A 527 -8.54 -30.97 -16.19
C LEU A 527 -8.77 -32.40 -15.68
N LYS A 528 -9.93 -32.96 -16.01
CA LYS A 528 -10.28 -34.36 -15.68
C LYS A 528 -9.50 -35.27 -16.63
N ASP A 529 -8.59 -36.05 -16.07
CA ASP A 529 -7.71 -37.00 -16.78
C ASP A 529 -6.67 -36.34 -17.71
N MET A 530 -5.49 -36.06 -17.16
CA MET A 530 -4.33 -35.48 -17.88
C MET A 530 -3.56 -36.49 -18.75
N SER A 531 -4.14 -37.66 -19.02
CA SER A 531 -3.54 -38.68 -19.89
C SER A 531 -3.89 -38.50 -21.37
N GLU A 532 -4.91 -37.69 -21.69
CA GLU A 532 -5.40 -37.45 -23.04
C GLU A 532 -5.25 -35.98 -23.48
N ASN A 533 -5.33 -35.73 -24.78
CA ASN A 533 -5.39 -34.35 -25.29
C ASN A 533 -6.81 -33.82 -25.15
N ILE A 534 -6.97 -32.55 -24.80
CA ILE A 534 -8.26 -31.94 -24.54
C ILE A 534 -8.47 -30.75 -25.47
N ILE A 535 -9.64 -30.71 -26.11
CA ILE A 535 -10.16 -29.52 -26.78
C ILE A 535 -11.23 -28.87 -25.90
N PHE A 536 -11.06 -27.57 -25.65
CA PHE A 536 -12.04 -26.82 -24.88
C PHE A 536 -13.15 -26.27 -25.79
N THR A 537 -14.37 -26.34 -25.29
CA THR A 537 -15.59 -25.90 -25.98
C THR A 537 -16.34 -24.90 -25.12
N TYR A 538 -17.13 -24.03 -25.75
CA TYR A 538 -17.92 -23.02 -25.06
C TYR A 538 -19.35 -23.06 -25.62
N LYS A 539 -20.31 -23.39 -24.75
CA LYS A 539 -21.73 -23.59 -25.08
C LYS A 539 -21.92 -24.61 -26.22
N THR A 540 -23.12 -24.64 -26.80
CA THR A 540 -23.52 -25.62 -27.83
C THR A 540 -23.05 -25.32 -29.26
N TYR A 541 -22.16 -24.34 -29.47
CA TYR A 541 -21.77 -23.83 -30.81
C TYR A 541 -20.25 -23.77 -31.03
N SER A 542 -19.51 -24.78 -30.58
CA SER A 542 -18.07 -24.87 -30.85
C SER A 542 -17.80 -25.44 -32.23
N ARG A 543 -16.92 -24.79 -33.00
CA ARG A 543 -16.56 -25.22 -34.37
C ARG A 543 -15.92 -26.61 -34.40
N TYR A 544 -15.21 -26.96 -33.33
CA TYR A 544 -14.51 -28.23 -33.19
C TYR A 544 -14.99 -28.97 -31.94
N GLN A 545 -15.36 -30.24 -32.08
CA GLN A 545 -15.79 -31.09 -30.97
C GLN A 545 -15.28 -32.52 -31.17
N ALA A 546 -14.89 -33.20 -30.08
CA ALA A 546 -14.54 -34.62 -30.13
C ALA A 546 -15.78 -35.49 -29.95
N CYS A 547 -15.92 -36.55 -30.74
CA CYS A 547 -16.97 -37.54 -30.52
C CYS A 547 -16.70 -38.35 -29.26
N GLN A 548 -17.70 -38.46 -28.39
CA GLN A 548 -17.59 -39.20 -27.13
C GLN A 548 -17.27 -40.68 -27.31
N GLN A 549 -17.60 -41.29 -28.46
CA GLN A 549 -17.37 -42.72 -28.72
C GLN A 549 -16.05 -42.99 -29.43
N THR A 550 -15.65 -42.14 -30.38
CA THR A 550 -14.47 -42.39 -31.23
C THR A 550 -13.28 -41.52 -30.88
N GLN A 551 -13.46 -40.46 -30.08
CA GLN A 551 -12.48 -39.40 -29.78
C GLN A 551 -11.94 -38.66 -31.02
N ASN A 552 -12.50 -38.92 -32.21
CA ASN A 552 -12.19 -38.18 -33.42
C ASN A 552 -12.78 -36.77 -33.32
N ILE A 553 -12.06 -35.77 -33.84
CA ILE A 553 -12.56 -34.39 -33.94
C ILE A 553 -13.43 -34.23 -35.18
N TYR A 554 -14.57 -33.55 -35.00
CA TYR A 554 -15.48 -33.12 -36.06
C TYR A 554 -15.43 -31.60 -36.16
N LYS A 555 -15.31 -31.11 -37.41
CA LYS A 555 -15.35 -29.69 -37.74
C LYS A 555 -16.75 -29.35 -38.26
N HIS A 556 -17.49 -28.51 -37.54
CA HIS A 556 -18.76 -27.98 -38.00
C HIS A 556 -18.54 -26.80 -38.97
N GLU A 557 -19.43 -26.64 -39.95
CA GLU A 557 -19.38 -25.49 -40.88
C GLU A 557 -19.60 -24.15 -40.14
N ASN A 558 -20.42 -24.15 -39.10
CA ASN A 558 -20.75 -22.99 -38.28
C ASN A 558 -20.34 -23.21 -36.82
N GLY A 559 -19.86 -22.16 -36.15
CA GLY A 559 -19.47 -22.20 -34.74
C GLY A 559 -18.25 -21.33 -34.41
N ASN A 560 -18.10 -21.01 -33.13
CA ASN A 560 -16.97 -20.24 -32.59
C ASN A 560 -15.80 -21.18 -32.25
N ILE A 561 -14.58 -20.68 -32.43
CA ILE A 561 -13.37 -21.37 -31.99
C ILE A 561 -12.98 -20.80 -30.63
N VAL A 562 -12.87 -21.67 -29.62
CA VAL A 562 -12.51 -21.27 -28.25
C VAL A 562 -11.01 -21.00 -28.11
N GLY A 563 -10.18 -21.58 -28.98
CA GLY A 563 -8.77 -21.23 -29.03
C GLY A 563 -7.93 -21.74 -27.87
N ILE A 564 -8.44 -22.67 -27.05
CA ILE A 564 -7.74 -23.26 -25.89
C ILE A 564 -7.61 -24.77 -26.10
N TYR A 565 -6.40 -25.29 -25.96
CA TYR A 565 -6.05 -26.70 -26.21
C TYR A 565 -5.06 -27.19 -25.17
N TYR A 566 -5.25 -28.42 -24.70
CA TYR A 566 -4.29 -29.10 -23.83
C TYR A 566 -3.74 -30.36 -24.50
N PHE A 567 -2.44 -30.55 -24.40
CA PHE A 567 -1.73 -31.71 -24.91
C PHE A 567 -1.02 -32.43 -23.77
N CYS A 568 -1.33 -33.72 -23.57
CA CYS A 568 -0.68 -34.52 -22.54
C CYS A 568 0.79 -34.83 -22.87
N LYS A 569 1.11 -34.91 -24.18
CA LYS A 569 2.46 -35.04 -24.74
C LYS A 569 2.56 -34.26 -26.05
N PHE A 570 3.00 -33.02 -25.97
CA PHE A 570 3.19 -32.19 -27.15
C PHE A 570 4.30 -32.73 -28.07
N LYS A 571 4.14 -32.59 -29.38
CA LYS A 571 5.06 -33.07 -30.42
C LYS A 571 5.26 -31.97 -31.46
N GLN A 572 6.33 -32.09 -32.22
CA GLN A 572 6.56 -31.21 -33.36
C GLN A 572 5.39 -31.32 -34.35
N LEU A 573 4.82 -30.18 -34.71
CA LEU A 573 3.72 -30.11 -35.67
C LEU A 573 4.30 -30.14 -37.09
N GLN A 574 3.84 -31.09 -37.90
CA GLN A 574 4.17 -31.22 -39.31
C GLN A 574 3.01 -30.65 -40.14
N THR A 575 3.30 -29.70 -41.05
CA THR A 575 2.33 -29.23 -42.04
C THR A 575 3.05 -28.92 -43.35
N ASN A 576 2.44 -29.33 -44.47
CA ASN A 576 2.88 -28.98 -45.82
C ASN A 576 1.98 -27.88 -46.43
N ASP A 577 0.97 -27.43 -45.70
CA ASP A 577 -0.02 -26.45 -46.14
C ASP A 577 -0.18 -25.34 -45.09
N TYR A 578 0.45 -24.20 -45.37
CA TYR A 578 0.47 -23.03 -44.49
C TYR A 578 -0.81 -22.18 -44.59
N THR A 579 -1.77 -22.56 -45.45
CA THR A 579 -3.05 -21.85 -45.60
C THR A 579 -4.12 -22.35 -44.63
N LYS A 580 -3.86 -23.48 -43.96
CA LYS A 580 -4.76 -24.07 -42.97
C LYS A 580 -4.90 -23.22 -41.71
N ASP A 581 -6.08 -23.34 -41.08
CA ASP A 581 -6.32 -22.80 -39.74
C ASP A 581 -5.37 -23.46 -38.73
N LEU A 582 -4.95 -22.70 -37.71
CA LEU A 582 -4.13 -23.18 -36.60
C LEU A 582 -4.65 -24.51 -36.02
N CYS A 583 -5.97 -24.63 -35.89
CA CYS A 583 -6.63 -25.79 -35.30
C CYS A 583 -6.52 -27.04 -36.18
N ASP A 584 -6.54 -26.86 -37.50
CA ASP A 584 -6.48 -27.98 -38.45
C ASP A 584 -5.11 -28.69 -38.36
N VAL A 585 -4.04 -27.97 -37.99
CA VAL A 585 -2.71 -28.57 -37.76
C VAL A 585 -2.72 -29.53 -36.58
N PHE A 586 -3.38 -29.15 -35.49
CA PHE A 586 -3.48 -30.03 -34.33
C PHE A 586 -4.23 -31.32 -34.67
N ILE A 587 -5.30 -31.22 -35.45
CA ILE A 587 -6.09 -32.37 -35.87
C ILE A 587 -5.26 -33.30 -36.77
N ASP A 588 -4.53 -32.74 -37.73
CA ASP A 588 -3.69 -33.53 -38.65
C ASP A 588 -2.54 -34.26 -37.92
N ASN A 589 -2.04 -33.69 -36.82
CA ASN A 589 -0.90 -34.21 -36.08
C ASN A 589 -1.27 -35.12 -34.90
N TYR A 590 -2.48 -35.00 -34.36
CA TYR A 590 -2.94 -35.74 -33.18
C TYR A 590 -4.24 -36.50 -33.49
N LYS A 591 -4.23 -37.81 -33.24
CA LYS A 591 -5.32 -38.70 -33.65
C LYS A 591 -6.61 -38.56 -32.83
N THR A 592 -6.51 -38.33 -31.52
CA THR A 592 -7.66 -38.36 -30.60
C THR A 592 -7.60 -37.23 -29.59
N PHE A 593 -8.78 -36.69 -29.26
CA PHE A 593 -9.00 -35.68 -28.24
C PHE A 593 -10.26 -36.02 -27.42
N THR A 594 -10.35 -35.46 -26.23
CA THR A 594 -11.61 -35.33 -25.46
C THR A 594 -12.06 -33.89 -25.40
N THR A 595 -13.36 -33.69 -25.13
CA THR A 595 -13.95 -32.37 -25.02
C THR A 595 -14.18 -32.00 -23.55
N SER A 596 -13.79 -30.78 -23.18
CA SER A 596 -14.15 -30.16 -21.90
C SER A 596 -14.91 -28.86 -22.17
N GLU A 597 -16.06 -28.68 -21.52
CA GLU A 597 -16.90 -27.48 -21.69
C GLU A 597 -16.50 -26.41 -20.66
N ILE A 598 -16.39 -25.17 -21.13
CA ILE A 598 -16.24 -23.95 -20.34
C ILE A 598 -17.61 -23.27 -20.35
N ASN A 599 -18.13 -22.90 -19.18
CA ASN A 599 -19.41 -22.23 -19.01
C ASN A 599 -19.29 -20.70 -19.13
N SER A 600 -18.13 -20.14 -18.80
CA SER A 600 -17.89 -18.69 -18.79
C SER A 600 -16.51 -18.33 -19.34
N LEU A 601 -16.50 -17.43 -20.34
CA LEU A 601 -15.36 -17.14 -21.19
C LEU A 601 -15.30 -15.64 -21.48
N ILE A 602 -14.11 -15.06 -21.45
CA ILE A 602 -13.80 -13.73 -21.99
C ILE A 602 -13.28 -13.93 -23.41
N ASP A 603 -13.89 -13.27 -24.39
CA ASP A 603 -13.48 -13.27 -25.79
C ASP A 603 -13.45 -11.81 -26.25
N ILE A 604 -12.25 -11.30 -26.53
CA ILE A 604 -12.03 -9.94 -27.05
C ILE A 604 -11.59 -9.98 -28.52
N GLY A 605 -11.90 -11.05 -29.25
CA GLY A 605 -11.33 -11.29 -30.58
C GLY A 605 -11.73 -10.30 -31.67
N ASP A 606 -12.78 -9.51 -31.44
CA ASP A 606 -13.29 -8.44 -32.30
C ASP A 606 -13.97 -7.32 -31.49
N MET A 607 -14.24 -6.18 -32.13
CA MET A 607 -14.79 -4.99 -31.45
C MET A 607 -16.16 -5.22 -30.83
N GLU A 608 -17.04 -6.02 -31.44
CA GLU A 608 -18.38 -6.26 -30.91
C GLU A 608 -18.29 -7.01 -29.57
N LYS A 609 -17.52 -8.11 -29.55
CA LYS A 609 -17.30 -8.89 -28.32
C LYS A 609 -16.58 -8.11 -27.24
N TYR A 610 -15.61 -7.27 -27.62
CA TYR A 610 -14.93 -6.37 -26.68
C TYR A 610 -15.91 -5.39 -26.03
N LEU A 611 -16.83 -4.80 -26.80
CA LEU A 611 -17.83 -3.88 -26.27
C LEU A 611 -18.83 -4.58 -25.35
N ASP A 612 -19.26 -5.80 -25.69
CA ASP A 612 -20.11 -6.62 -24.83
C ASP A 612 -19.43 -6.90 -23.47
N GLU A 613 -18.15 -7.25 -23.51
CA GLU A 613 -17.34 -7.53 -22.32
C GLU A 613 -17.19 -6.30 -21.41
N VAL A 614 -17.04 -5.11 -21.99
CA VAL A 614 -16.99 -3.83 -21.27
C VAL A 614 -18.35 -3.50 -20.63
N GLN A 615 -19.47 -3.74 -21.34
CA GLN A 615 -20.80 -3.41 -20.84
C GLN A 615 -21.22 -4.27 -19.63
N ILE A 616 -20.92 -5.58 -19.66
CA ILE A 616 -21.28 -6.53 -18.59
C ILE A 616 -20.69 -6.11 -17.22
N ASN A 617 -19.53 -5.45 -17.23
CA ASN A 617 -18.73 -5.20 -16.03
C ASN A 617 -18.83 -3.75 -15.49
N THR A 618 -19.81 -2.95 -15.92
CA THR A 618 -19.90 -1.54 -15.48
C THR A 618 -20.53 -1.43 -14.07
N PRO A 619 -19.78 -1.04 -13.02
CA PRO A 619 -20.31 -0.95 -11.66
C PRO A 619 -21.25 0.25 -11.49
N LEU A 620 -22.19 0.15 -10.54
CA LEU A 620 -23.14 1.22 -10.20
C LEU A 620 -22.44 2.53 -9.77
N PHE A 621 -21.35 2.40 -8.99
CA PHE A 621 -20.47 3.52 -8.63
C PHE A 621 -19.09 3.28 -9.24
N LYS A 622 -18.61 4.23 -10.02
CA LYS A 622 -17.24 4.18 -10.56
C LYS A 622 -16.26 4.55 -9.46
N THR A 623 -15.42 3.61 -9.05
CA THR A 623 -14.38 3.82 -8.03
C THR A 623 -13.00 3.55 -8.62
N ARG A 624 -11.95 4.05 -7.97
CA ARG A 624 -10.57 3.76 -8.35
C ARG A 624 -10.17 2.42 -7.73
N PHE A 625 -9.13 1.76 -8.26
CA PHE A 625 -8.69 0.43 -7.79
C PHE A 625 -8.32 0.36 -6.29
N PHE A 626 -8.12 1.50 -5.63
CA PHE A 626 -7.74 1.62 -4.23
C PHE A 626 -8.89 2.04 -3.29
N ASN A 627 -10.10 2.26 -3.80
CA ASN A 627 -11.26 2.59 -2.97
C ASN A 627 -12.55 1.92 -3.45
N GLU A 628 -13.51 1.84 -2.55
CA GLU A 628 -14.87 1.38 -2.84
C GLU A 628 -15.90 2.34 -2.25
N ILE A 629 -17.06 2.39 -2.87
CA ILE A 629 -18.21 3.16 -2.42
C ILE A 629 -19.41 2.22 -2.32
N LYS A 630 -20.10 2.25 -1.19
CA LYS A 630 -21.34 1.53 -0.98
C LYS A 630 -22.40 2.48 -0.47
N GLN A 631 -23.60 2.37 -1.01
CA GLN A 631 -24.74 3.04 -0.43
C GLN A 631 -25.21 2.27 0.80
N THR A 632 -25.24 2.93 1.95
CA THR A 632 -25.74 2.35 3.21
C THR A 632 -27.23 2.60 3.36
N ASN A 633 -27.68 3.82 3.04
CA ASN A 633 -29.06 4.26 3.21
C ASN A 633 -29.49 5.15 2.02
N ARG A 634 -30.76 5.59 1.98
CA ARG A 634 -31.26 6.48 0.90
C ARG A 634 -30.47 7.78 0.73
N ASN A 635 -29.83 8.31 1.78
CA ASN A 635 -29.19 9.63 1.76
C ASN A 635 -27.69 9.59 2.13
N THR A 636 -27.09 8.41 2.29
CA THR A 636 -25.70 8.30 2.78
C THR A 636 -24.90 7.25 2.01
N LEU A 637 -23.62 7.56 1.81
CA LEU A 637 -22.64 6.70 1.17
C LEU A 637 -21.51 6.42 2.15
N VAL A 638 -20.98 5.20 2.12
CA VAL A 638 -19.73 4.85 2.78
C VAL A 638 -18.64 4.69 1.74
N LYS A 639 -17.56 5.47 1.89
CA LYS A 639 -16.34 5.33 1.11
C LYS A 639 -15.29 4.62 1.97
N ARG A 640 -14.73 3.52 1.45
CA ARG A 640 -13.74 2.68 2.15
C ARG A 640 -12.46 2.54 1.34
N CYS A 641 -11.32 2.55 2.02
CA CYS A 641 -10.02 2.23 1.42
C CYS A 641 -9.89 0.71 1.19
N VAL A 642 -9.49 0.31 -0.02
CA VAL A 642 -9.05 -1.06 -0.31
C VAL A 642 -7.59 -1.16 0.15
N ASP A 643 -7.24 -2.22 0.89
CA ASP A 643 -5.98 -2.34 1.66
C ASP A 643 -4.73 -2.40 0.76
N THR A 644 -4.32 -1.23 0.26
CA THR A 644 -3.13 -1.01 -0.55
C THR A 644 -2.35 0.15 0.07
N ASN A 645 -1.02 0.06 0.10
CA ASN A 645 -0.18 1.13 0.66
C ASN A 645 -0.42 2.48 -0.03
N PHE A 646 -0.65 2.45 -1.35
CA PHE A 646 -1.01 3.63 -2.14
C PHE A 646 -2.37 4.21 -1.73
N GLY A 647 -3.40 3.37 -1.60
CA GLY A 647 -4.74 3.78 -1.20
C GLY A 647 -4.78 4.44 0.17
N LYS A 648 -4.05 3.89 1.15
CA LYS A 648 -3.99 4.42 2.53
C LYS A 648 -3.53 5.88 2.56
N GLY A 649 -2.49 6.22 1.81
CA GLY A 649 -1.97 7.59 1.75
C GLY A 649 -2.98 8.58 1.16
N ILE A 650 -3.65 8.20 0.07
CA ILE A 650 -4.67 9.03 -0.57
C ILE A 650 -5.88 9.21 0.35
N PHE A 651 -6.35 8.12 0.94
CA PHE A 651 -7.51 8.12 1.83
C PHE A 651 -7.25 8.96 3.08
N LYS A 652 -6.03 8.92 3.63
CA LYS A 652 -5.59 9.78 4.75
C LYS A 652 -5.64 11.26 4.36
N ASN A 653 -5.12 11.63 3.19
CA ASN A 653 -5.13 13.01 2.72
C ASN A 653 -6.56 13.54 2.49
N GLU A 654 -7.42 12.74 1.85
CA GLU A 654 -8.83 13.10 1.64
C GLU A 654 -9.57 13.30 2.97
N THR A 655 -9.40 12.35 3.90
CA THR A 655 -9.98 12.43 5.25
C THR A 655 -9.50 13.68 5.99
N HIS A 656 -8.21 13.98 5.92
CA HIS A 656 -7.61 15.16 6.53
C HIS A 656 -8.17 16.45 5.92
N HIS A 657 -8.33 16.50 4.59
CA HIS A 657 -8.89 17.65 3.88
C HIS A 657 -10.33 17.96 4.33
N TYR A 658 -11.23 16.97 4.32
CA TYR A 658 -12.60 17.19 4.79
C TYR A 658 -12.65 17.73 6.22
N LYS A 659 -11.81 17.20 7.12
CA LYS A 659 -11.72 17.69 8.51
C LYS A 659 -11.28 19.14 8.57
N VAL A 660 -10.17 19.50 7.92
CA VAL A 660 -9.62 20.87 7.98
C VAL A 660 -10.56 21.87 7.32
N ILE A 661 -11.12 21.56 6.14
CA ILE A 661 -12.07 22.46 5.47
C ILE A 661 -13.33 22.68 6.31
N SER A 662 -13.83 21.65 7.01
CA SER A 662 -14.99 21.81 7.88
C SER A 662 -14.78 22.83 9.01
N ILE A 663 -13.54 22.97 9.51
CA ILE A 663 -13.16 23.96 10.53
C ILE A 663 -13.03 25.37 9.93
N LEU A 664 -12.33 25.47 8.79
CA LEU A 664 -12.03 26.75 8.17
C LEU A 664 -13.27 27.41 7.57
N ASN A 665 -14.27 26.62 7.18
CA ASN A 665 -15.51 27.08 6.57
C ASN A 665 -16.51 27.68 7.59
N LYS A 666 -16.10 28.75 8.30
CA LYS A 666 -16.88 29.45 9.33
C LYS A 666 -18.22 29.99 8.83
N ASN A 667 -18.27 30.39 7.56
CA ASN A 667 -19.48 30.92 6.91
C ASN A 667 -20.44 29.82 6.44
N SER A 668 -20.11 28.54 6.69
CA SER A 668 -20.94 27.39 6.33
C SER A 668 -21.31 27.33 4.84
N TYR A 669 -20.40 27.73 3.95
CA TYR A 669 -20.59 27.59 2.52
C TYR A 669 -20.77 26.11 2.15
N ARG A 670 -21.71 25.79 1.27
CA ARG A 670 -21.94 24.41 0.82
C ARG A 670 -20.90 23.97 -0.22
N LEU A 671 -19.63 23.86 0.18
CA LEU A 671 -18.50 23.55 -0.72
C LEU A 671 -18.37 22.05 -1.01
N PHE A 672 -18.60 21.21 0.01
CA PHE A 672 -18.43 19.76 -0.01
C PHE A 672 -19.66 19.09 0.62
N PRO A 673 -19.89 17.78 0.38
CA PRO A 673 -20.91 17.02 1.09
C PRO A 673 -20.59 16.96 2.58
N LYS A 674 -21.62 16.84 3.42
CA LYS A 674 -21.42 16.68 4.85
C LYS A 674 -20.84 15.30 5.15
N VAL A 675 -19.70 15.25 5.83
CA VAL A 675 -19.19 14.01 6.41
C VAL A 675 -19.93 13.74 7.72
N ILE A 676 -20.53 12.57 7.83
CA ILE A 676 -21.38 12.17 8.96
C ILE A 676 -20.54 11.51 10.03
N ASN A 677 -19.65 10.61 9.64
CA ASN A 677 -18.77 9.91 10.57
C ASN A 677 -17.43 9.54 9.91
N PHE A 678 -16.36 9.59 10.69
CA PHE A 678 -15.04 9.09 10.29
C PHE A 678 -14.75 7.76 11.00
N SER A 679 -14.00 6.89 10.32
CA SER A 679 -13.46 5.64 10.86
C SER A 679 -12.05 5.43 10.33
N ASN A 680 -11.29 4.48 10.89
CA ASN A 680 -9.88 4.32 10.55
C ASN A 680 -9.62 4.09 9.04
N ASN A 681 -10.48 3.31 8.36
CA ASN A 681 -10.34 2.98 6.93
C ASN A 681 -11.58 3.34 6.08
N SER A 682 -12.52 4.10 6.63
CA SER A 682 -13.74 4.49 5.92
C SER A 682 -14.34 5.77 6.49
N PHE A 683 -15.16 6.48 5.73
CA PHE A 683 -16.02 7.53 6.25
C PHE A 683 -17.41 7.47 5.60
N GLU A 684 -18.41 7.90 6.36
CA GLU A 684 -19.79 8.04 5.89
C GLU A 684 -20.03 9.49 5.49
N ILE A 685 -20.58 9.70 4.29
CA ILE A 685 -20.76 11.00 3.67
C ILE A 685 -22.17 11.14 3.10
N GLU A 686 -22.69 12.37 3.11
CA GLU A 686 -23.95 12.75 2.47
C GLU A 686 -23.95 12.35 0.99
N MET A 687 -25.03 11.68 0.57
CA MET A 687 -25.29 11.44 -0.84
C MET A 687 -25.86 12.71 -1.47
N ILE A 688 -25.16 13.29 -2.44
CA ILE A 688 -25.65 14.46 -3.18
C ILE A 688 -26.70 14.01 -4.20
N ASN A 689 -27.93 14.47 -4.03
CA ASN A 689 -29.02 14.23 -4.98
C ASN A 689 -28.92 15.23 -6.14
N GLY A 690 -28.05 14.92 -7.09
CA GLY A 690 -27.74 15.82 -8.20
C GLY A 690 -27.14 15.09 -9.40
N LYS A 691 -26.69 15.86 -10.38
CA LYS A 691 -26.03 15.35 -11.58
C LYS A 691 -24.55 15.70 -11.52
N ASN A 692 -23.68 14.75 -11.87
CA ASN A 692 -22.25 15.05 -12.00
C ASN A 692 -22.03 16.13 -13.07
N VAL A 693 -21.15 17.11 -12.81
CA VAL A 693 -20.86 18.22 -13.74
C VAL A 693 -20.39 17.68 -15.09
N TYR A 694 -19.68 16.55 -15.09
CA TYR A 694 -19.25 15.86 -16.31
C TYR A 694 -20.39 15.56 -17.28
N ASN A 695 -21.57 15.23 -16.75
CA ASN A 695 -22.73 14.89 -17.57
C ASN A 695 -23.55 16.12 -17.96
N ALA A 696 -23.21 17.32 -17.48
CA ALA A 696 -23.94 18.56 -17.73
C ALA A 696 -23.53 19.22 -19.05
N GLU A 697 -24.38 20.10 -19.56
CA GLU A 697 -24.01 20.97 -20.68
C GLU A 697 -23.06 22.06 -20.17
N ILE A 698 -21.87 22.15 -20.76
CA ILE A 698 -20.83 23.08 -20.31
C ILE A 698 -21.04 24.43 -20.99
N THR A 699 -21.70 25.36 -20.29
CA THR A 699 -21.89 26.75 -20.75
C THR A 699 -20.91 27.71 -20.06
N THR A 700 -20.75 28.91 -20.61
CA THR A 700 -19.93 29.97 -20.00
C THR A 700 -20.41 30.36 -18.60
N GLU A 701 -21.72 30.31 -18.36
CA GLU A 701 -22.30 30.57 -17.03
C GLU A 701 -21.92 29.48 -16.03
N LEU A 702 -21.94 28.20 -16.43
CA LEU A 702 -21.54 27.09 -15.56
C LEU A 702 -20.05 27.18 -15.20
N VAL A 703 -19.19 27.56 -16.16
CA VAL A 703 -17.77 27.79 -15.91
C VAL A 703 -17.56 28.95 -14.92
N GLN A 704 -18.30 30.05 -15.07
CA GLN A 704 -18.24 31.15 -14.10
C GLN A 704 -18.71 30.70 -12.70
N GLN A 705 -19.80 29.94 -12.58
CA GLN A 705 -20.25 29.38 -11.30
C GLN A 705 -19.19 28.48 -10.65
N PHE A 706 -18.47 27.69 -11.45
CA PHE A 706 -17.40 26.84 -10.98
C PHE A 706 -16.23 27.67 -10.42
N ILE A 707 -15.83 28.73 -11.13
CA ILE A 707 -14.81 29.68 -10.68
C ILE A 707 -15.25 30.36 -9.39
N ASP A 708 -16.50 30.83 -9.30
CA ASP A 708 -17.05 31.46 -8.08
C ASP A 708 -16.97 30.49 -6.90
N LYS A 709 -17.23 29.20 -7.12
CA LYS A 709 -17.11 28.16 -6.08
C LYS A 709 -15.67 27.92 -5.64
N LEU A 710 -14.72 27.91 -6.57
CA LEU A 710 -13.29 27.82 -6.27
C LEU A 710 -12.82 29.06 -5.50
N LEU A 711 -13.26 30.26 -5.86
CA LEU A 711 -12.94 31.48 -5.13
C LEU A 711 -13.42 31.41 -3.67
N LEU A 712 -14.61 30.87 -3.42
CA LEU A 712 -15.09 30.62 -2.06
C LEU A 712 -14.16 29.66 -1.31
N LEU A 713 -13.76 28.55 -1.93
CA LEU A 713 -12.81 27.59 -1.35
C LEU A 713 -11.46 28.25 -1.05
N HIS A 714 -10.89 28.99 -1.99
CA HIS A 714 -9.59 29.65 -1.87
C HIS A 714 -9.58 30.78 -0.85
N SER A 715 -10.75 31.32 -0.51
CA SER A 715 -10.92 32.39 0.48
C SER A 715 -10.99 31.90 1.94
N LEU A 716 -11.12 30.58 2.17
CA LEU A 716 -11.29 30.05 3.54
C LEU A 716 -10.06 30.29 4.41
N SER A 717 -8.86 30.08 3.87
CA SER A 717 -7.59 30.35 4.54
C SER A 717 -6.46 30.51 3.53
N THR A 718 -5.51 31.38 3.85
CA THR A 718 -4.36 31.67 3.01
C THR A 718 -3.10 31.87 3.85
N TYR A 719 -1.94 31.48 3.33
CA TYR A 719 -0.66 31.85 3.90
C TYR A 719 0.41 31.96 2.81
N LYS A 720 1.46 32.74 3.07
CA LYS A 720 2.63 32.78 2.18
C LYS A 720 3.67 31.77 2.67
N PRO A 721 3.97 30.70 1.91
CA PRO A 721 5.01 29.73 2.27
C PRO A 721 6.41 30.37 2.21
N GLU A 722 7.37 29.71 2.86
CA GLU A 722 8.79 30.00 2.63
C GLU A 722 9.15 29.74 1.17
N LYS A 723 10.10 30.51 0.63
CA LYS A 723 10.55 30.36 -0.76
C LYS A 723 11.04 28.93 -1.06
N SER A 724 11.75 28.31 -0.12
CA SER A 724 12.24 26.92 -0.21
C SER A 724 11.09 25.91 -0.38
N VAL A 725 10.01 26.08 0.39
CA VAL A 725 8.80 25.25 0.33
C VAL A 725 8.09 25.44 -1.00
N PHE A 726 7.91 26.70 -1.42
CA PHE A 726 7.30 27.06 -2.71
C PHE A 726 8.04 26.43 -3.90
N GLU A 727 9.37 26.60 -3.96
CA GLU A 727 10.19 26.06 -5.03
C GLU A 727 10.21 24.52 -5.03
N ARG A 728 10.24 23.90 -3.84
CA ARG A 728 10.16 22.44 -3.69
C ARG A 728 8.83 21.92 -4.24
N ASP A 729 7.70 22.47 -3.80
CA ASP A 729 6.37 21.96 -4.14
C ASP A 729 6.06 22.15 -5.64
N LEU A 730 6.47 23.29 -6.22
CA LEU A 730 6.43 23.49 -7.67
C LEU A 730 7.24 22.44 -8.42
N ASN A 731 8.49 22.21 -8.00
CA ASN A 731 9.37 21.23 -8.62
C ASN A 731 8.79 19.80 -8.51
N ILE A 732 8.22 19.44 -7.36
CA ILE A 732 7.56 18.15 -7.17
C ILE A 732 6.42 17.99 -8.17
N GLU A 733 5.48 18.92 -8.23
CA GLU A 733 4.25 18.74 -9.01
C GLU A 733 4.48 18.81 -10.53
N PHE A 734 5.34 19.72 -10.99
CA PHE A 734 5.47 20.02 -12.41
C PHE A 734 6.74 19.46 -13.06
N PHE A 735 7.71 19.00 -12.28
CA PHE A 735 8.99 18.53 -12.83
C PHE A 735 9.33 17.10 -12.38
N THR A 736 9.65 16.88 -11.10
CA THR A 736 10.14 15.59 -10.60
C THR A 736 9.11 14.48 -10.80
N LYS A 737 7.87 14.70 -10.36
CA LYS A 737 6.77 13.71 -10.45
C LYS A 737 6.50 13.29 -11.90
N VAL A 738 6.51 14.25 -12.83
CA VAL A 738 6.21 14.01 -14.24
C VAL A 738 7.34 13.26 -14.93
N ASN A 739 8.59 13.64 -14.64
CA ASN A 739 9.76 12.93 -15.15
C ASN A 739 9.81 11.48 -14.65
N THR A 740 9.54 11.23 -13.36
CA THR A 740 9.46 9.86 -12.83
C THR A 740 8.38 9.04 -13.54
N ARG A 741 7.22 9.65 -13.83
CA ARG A 741 6.14 8.98 -14.58
C ARG A 741 6.54 8.63 -16.01
N LEU A 742 7.24 9.53 -16.72
CA LEU A 742 7.72 9.26 -18.07
C LEU A 742 8.75 8.11 -18.10
N GLN A 743 9.63 8.06 -17.10
CA GLN A 743 10.58 6.95 -16.96
C GLN A 743 9.85 5.60 -16.79
N ASN A 744 8.75 5.58 -16.03
CA ASN A 744 7.95 4.36 -15.82
C ASN A 744 7.32 3.81 -17.10
N ILE A 745 7.19 4.60 -18.16
CA ILE A 745 6.57 4.21 -19.44
C ILE A 745 7.53 4.32 -20.63
N LEU A 746 8.84 4.45 -20.38
CA LEU A 746 9.84 4.64 -21.43
C LEU A 746 9.78 3.58 -22.56
N PRO A 747 9.55 2.27 -22.28
CA PRO A 747 9.37 1.29 -23.34
C PRO A 747 8.15 1.55 -24.24
N ILE A 748 7.06 2.08 -23.68
CA ILE A 748 5.87 2.48 -24.46
C ILE A 748 6.21 3.67 -25.37
N LEU A 749 6.94 4.66 -24.86
CA LEU A 749 7.38 5.82 -25.66
C LEU A 749 8.26 5.39 -26.83
N ASN A 750 9.25 4.54 -26.57
CA ASN A 750 10.19 4.05 -27.58
C ASN A 750 9.49 3.30 -28.70
N HIS A 751 8.50 2.47 -28.37
CA HIS A 751 7.68 1.75 -29.34
C HIS A 751 6.95 2.72 -30.28
N PHE A 752 6.21 3.68 -29.72
CA PHE A 752 5.43 4.62 -30.54
C PHE A 752 6.30 5.62 -31.31
N ASN A 753 7.48 5.98 -30.80
CA ASN A 753 8.43 6.86 -31.50
C ASN A 753 8.94 6.26 -32.83
N GLN A 754 8.90 4.93 -32.97
CA GLN A 754 9.35 4.25 -34.18
C GLN A 754 8.25 4.15 -35.25
N VAL A 755 6.98 4.25 -34.86
CA VAL A 755 5.82 3.95 -35.72
C VAL A 755 4.88 5.14 -35.93
N VAL A 756 5.03 6.24 -35.19
CA VAL A 756 4.21 7.46 -35.36
C VAL A 756 5.13 8.66 -35.53
N SER A 757 4.94 9.42 -36.60
CA SER A 757 5.68 10.65 -36.86
C SER A 757 4.85 11.93 -36.70
N ASN A 758 3.53 11.85 -36.81
CA ASN A 758 2.66 13.03 -36.79
C ASN A 758 1.28 12.74 -36.18
N VAL A 759 0.74 13.71 -35.44
CA VAL A 759 -0.60 13.67 -34.84
C VAL A 759 -1.35 14.97 -35.13
N ASN A 760 -2.55 14.90 -35.73
CA ASN A 760 -3.35 16.08 -36.10
C ASN A 760 -2.56 17.13 -36.90
N SER A 761 -1.73 16.69 -37.85
CA SER A 761 -0.82 17.53 -38.64
C SER A 761 0.33 18.18 -37.86
N VAL A 762 0.51 17.85 -36.57
CA VAL A 762 1.66 18.28 -35.75
C VAL A 762 2.71 17.17 -35.72
N ASP A 763 3.95 17.49 -36.07
CA ASP A 763 5.06 16.54 -35.99
C ASP A 763 5.37 16.23 -34.53
N ILE A 764 5.48 14.94 -34.21
CA ILE A 764 5.68 14.46 -32.85
C ILE A 764 7.02 13.74 -32.76
N ASP A 765 7.83 14.17 -31.80
CA ASP A 765 9.06 13.49 -31.39
C ASP A 765 8.91 13.02 -29.94
N LEU A 766 8.65 11.72 -29.78
CA LEU A 766 8.42 11.07 -28.48
C LEU A 766 9.72 10.70 -27.76
N ARG A 767 10.89 11.07 -28.28
CA ARG A 767 12.15 10.91 -27.53
C ARG A 767 12.02 11.62 -26.20
N LEU A 768 12.40 10.90 -25.14
CA LEU A 768 12.26 11.40 -23.77
C LEU A 768 12.88 12.79 -23.60
N GLU A 769 14.04 13.05 -24.20
CA GLU A 769 14.74 14.34 -24.16
C GLU A 769 13.87 15.50 -24.72
N ASN A 770 13.10 15.25 -25.77
CA ASN A 770 12.21 16.25 -26.36
C ASN A 770 11.01 16.53 -25.44
N ILE A 771 10.38 15.50 -24.90
CA ILE A 771 9.28 15.65 -23.93
C ILE A 771 9.77 16.38 -22.67
N GLN A 772 10.98 16.07 -22.19
CA GLN A 772 11.62 16.74 -21.06
C GLN A 772 11.92 18.21 -21.35
N THR A 773 12.29 18.55 -22.60
CA THR A 773 12.48 19.94 -23.03
C THR A 773 11.16 20.71 -22.97
N ILE A 774 10.06 20.12 -23.47
CA ILE A 774 8.71 20.71 -23.38
C ILE A 774 8.31 20.95 -21.91
N ILE A 775 8.53 19.96 -21.04
CA ILE A 775 8.24 20.09 -19.60
C ILE A 775 9.08 21.20 -18.98
N SER A 776 10.39 21.25 -19.27
CA SER A 776 11.31 22.25 -18.72
C SER A 776 10.89 23.66 -19.15
N ASN A 777 10.58 23.87 -20.43
CA ASN A 777 10.11 25.15 -20.95
C ASN A 777 8.80 25.60 -20.29
N CYS A 778 7.87 24.67 -20.05
CA CYS A 778 6.63 24.98 -19.36
C CYS A 778 6.88 25.30 -17.88
N TYR A 779 7.70 24.49 -17.20
CA TYR A 779 8.06 24.66 -15.81
C TYR A 779 8.77 26.00 -15.55
N ASP A 780 9.75 26.36 -16.36
CA ASP A 780 10.50 27.61 -16.21
C ASP A 780 9.61 28.83 -16.39
N TYR A 781 8.68 28.78 -17.34
CA TYR A 781 7.68 29.84 -17.52
C TYR A 781 6.72 29.93 -16.34
N ILE A 782 6.20 28.80 -15.85
CA ILE A 782 5.31 28.78 -14.67
C ILE A 782 6.05 29.39 -13.47
N LYS A 783 7.27 28.93 -13.20
CA LYS A 783 8.08 29.41 -12.08
C LYS A 783 8.34 30.92 -12.17
N THR A 784 8.81 31.38 -13.33
CA THR A 784 9.15 32.79 -13.55
C THR A 784 7.90 33.67 -13.49
N GLY A 785 6.83 33.27 -14.18
CA GLY A 785 5.56 34.00 -14.23
C GLY A 785 4.90 34.15 -12.85
N LEU A 786 4.91 33.10 -12.03
CA LEU A 786 4.37 33.16 -10.66
C LEU A 786 5.18 34.14 -9.79
N SER A 787 6.52 34.07 -9.83
CA SER A 787 7.36 34.95 -9.02
C SER A 787 7.30 36.42 -9.48
N GLU A 788 7.34 36.70 -10.79
CA GLU A 788 7.25 38.08 -11.32
C GLU A 788 5.92 38.75 -11.00
N LYS A 789 4.84 37.96 -10.97
CA LYS A 789 3.48 38.43 -10.64
C LYS A 789 3.17 38.38 -9.14
N ASN A 790 4.13 37.99 -8.29
CA ASN A 790 3.96 37.80 -6.84
C ASN A 790 2.85 36.80 -6.45
N MET A 791 2.61 35.79 -7.29
CA MET A 791 1.57 34.76 -7.13
C MET A 791 2.11 33.54 -6.35
N GLU A 792 2.74 33.80 -5.21
CA GLU A 792 3.38 32.75 -4.38
C GLU A 792 2.56 32.41 -3.13
N THR A 793 1.38 32.99 -2.97
CA THR A 793 0.51 32.77 -1.81
C THR A 793 -0.23 31.45 -1.96
N TYR A 794 -0.27 30.66 -0.89
CA TYR A 794 -1.02 29.42 -0.83
C TYR A 794 -2.41 29.66 -0.25
N HIS A 795 -3.37 28.97 -0.84
CA HIS A 795 -4.79 28.99 -0.52
C HIS A 795 -5.24 27.59 -0.17
N THR A 796 -6.32 27.45 0.58
CA THR A 796 -7.06 26.18 0.68
C THR A 796 -7.50 25.74 -0.72
N ILE A 797 -7.12 24.53 -1.16
CA ILE A 797 -7.39 24.03 -2.52
C ILE A 797 -8.19 22.72 -2.51
N HIS A 798 -8.76 22.37 -3.64
CA HIS A 798 -9.29 21.02 -3.90
C HIS A 798 -8.17 20.05 -4.32
N GLY A 799 -7.28 20.52 -5.18
CA GLY A 799 -6.14 19.77 -5.75
C GLY A 799 -6.49 18.82 -6.90
N ASP A 800 -7.77 18.66 -7.26
CA ASP A 800 -8.24 17.73 -8.31
C ASP A 800 -9.71 18.04 -8.68
N CYS A 801 -10.03 19.31 -8.93
CA CYS A 801 -11.41 19.77 -9.16
C CYS A 801 -11.84 19.68 -10.64
N GLN A 802 -11.66 18.53 -11.29
CA GLN A 802 -12.25 18.28 -12.61
C GLN A 802 -13.76 18.07 -12.52
N PHE A 803 -14.45 18.00 -13.67
CA PHE A 803 -15.91 17.88 -13.68
C PHE A 803 -16.40 16.57 -13.07
N SER A 804 -15.68 15.46 -13.27
CA SER A 804 -16.00 14.18 -12.63
C SER A 804 -15.94 14.20 -11.10
N ASN A 805 -15.21 15.15 -10.52
CA ASN A 805 -15.08 15.36 -9.08
C ASN A 805 -15.98 16.51 -8.58
N SER A 806 -17.06 16.80 -9.31
CA SER A 806 -18.01 17.86 -8.96
C SER A 806 -19.45 17.46 -9.28
N MET A 807 -20.40 17.88 -8.45
CA MET A 807 -21.82 17.60 -8.58
C MET A 807 -22.63 18.89 -8.65
N ILE A 808 -23.66 18.92 -9.48
CA ILE A 808 -24.67 19.98 -9.55
C ILE A 808 -25.91 19.51 -8.79
N SER A 809 -26.28 20.22 -7.74
CA SER A 809 -27.48 19.99 -6.94
C SER A 809 -28.16 21.32 -6.67
N ASP A 810 -29.45 21.45 -6.96
CA ASP A 810 -30.22 22.68 -6.75
C ASP A 810 -29.57 23.95 -7.36
N ASN A 811 -29.00 23.82 -8.57
CA ASN A 811 -28.22 24.87 -9.26
C ASN A 811 -26.97 25.35 -8.52
N ASP A 812 -26.46 24.58 -7.54
CA ASP A 812 -25.19 24.83 -6.87
C ASP A 812 -24.18 23.73 -7.20
N ILE A 813 -22.90 24.10 -7.30
CA ILE A 813 -21.79 23.17 -7.51
C ILE A 813 -21.27 22.72 -6.15
N ILE A 814 -21.13 21.42 -5.97
CA ILE A 814 -20.58 20.79 -4.77
C ILE A 814 -19.39 19.92 -5.18
N PHE A 815 -18.22 20.22 -4.63
CA PHE A 815 -17.00 19.46 -4.89
C PHE A 815 -16.99 18.13 -4.14
N ILE A 816 -16.40 17.10 -4.73
CA ILE A 816 -16.27 15.76 -4.15
C ILE A 816 -14.88 15.18 -4.44
N ASP A 817 -14.44 14.20 -3.65
CA ASP A 817 -13.15 13.50 -3.83
C ASP A 817 -11.91 14.44 -3.86
N PRO A 818 -11.74 15.36 -2.87
CA PRO A 818 -10.59 16.24 -2.84
C PRO A 818 -9.28 15.47 -2.60
N ARG A 819 -8.22 15.90 -3.30
CA ARG A 819 -6.86 15.44 -3.02
C ARG A 819 -6.24 16.26 -1.90
N GLY A 820 -6.50 17.56 -1.91
CA GLY A 820 -6.12 18.47 -0.83
C GLY A 820 -4.62 18.50 -0.59
N TYR A 821 -3.79 18.59 -1.64
CA TYR A 821 -2.36 18.83 -1.50
C TYR A 821 -1.78 19.47 -2.76
N PHE A 822 -0.65 20.17 -2.60
CA PHE A 822 0.20 20.67 -3.67
C PHE A 822 1.65 20.45 -3.27
N GLY A 823 2.38 19.61 -4.03
CA GLY A 823 3.67 19.09 -3.59
C GLY A 823 3.53 18.29 -2.29
N ASP A 824 4.33 18.63 -1.28
CA ASP A 824 4.22 18.01 0.04
C ASP A 824 3.26 18.76 0.97
N THR A 825 2.84 19.98 0.61
CA THR A 825 1.92 20.78 1.41
C THR A 825 0.50 20.21 1.36
N LYS A 826 -0.09 19.96 2.52
CA LYS A 826 -1.47 19.44 2.65
C LYS A 826 -2.48 20.56 2.82
N VAL A 827 -3.67 20.35 2.27
CA VAL A 827 -4.83 21.25 2.21
C VAL A 827 -4.62 22.54 1.43
N TYR A 828 -3.38 23.03 1.38
CA TYR A 828 -3.01 24.29 0.78
C TYR A 828 -2.19 24.12 -0.50
N GLY A 829 -2.26 25.11 -1.38
CA GLY A 829 -1.48 25.19 -2.61
C GLY A 829 -1.81 26.43 -3.44
N LEU A 830 -1.34 26.48 -4.67
CA LEU A 830 -1.62 27.58 -5.60
C LEU A 830 -3.07 27.55 -6.08
N LYS A 831 -3.75 28.71 -6.11
CA LYS A 831 -5.11 28.80 -6.67
C LYS A 831 -5.12 28.46 -8.17
N GLU A 832 -4.05 28.83 -8.87
CA GLU A 832 -3.80 28.54 -10.29
C GLU A 832 -3.75 27.03 -10.55
N TYR A 833 -3.34 26.23 -9.55
CA TYR A 833 -3.36 24.77 -9.68
C TYR A 833 -4.79 24.26 -9.86
N ASP A 834 -5.75 24.70 -9.04
CA ASP A 834 -7.17 24.32 -9.18
C ASP A 834 -7.77 24.89 -10.47
N TYR A 835 -7.47 26.14 -10.83
CA TYR A 835 -7.93 26.70 -12.11
C TYR A 835 -7.37 25.94 -13.32
N SER A 836 -6.13 25.46 -13.24
CA SER A 836 -5.58 24.57 -14.26
C SER A 836 -6.34 23.23 -14.32
N LYS A 837 -6.85 22.70 -13.21
CA LYS A 837 -7.69 21.48 -13.22
C LYS A 837 -9.06 21.73 -13.85
N LEU A 838 -9.64 22.91 -13.67
CA LEU A 838 -10.85 23.32 -14.40
C LEU A 838 -10.57 23.42 -15.91
N LEU A 839 -9.49 24.09 -16.31
CA LEU A 839 -9.09 24.19 -17.72
C LEU A 839 -8.77 22.82 -18.32
N TYR A 840 -8.21 21.92 -17.51
CA TYR A 840 -7.95 20.54 -17.88
C TYR A 840 -9.24 19.77 -18.17
N ALA A 841 -10.26 19.92 -17.33
CA ALA A 841 -11.60 19.40 -17.59
C ALA A 841 -12.19 19.95 -18.90
N LEU A 842 -12.10 21.28 -19.10
CA LEU A 842 -12.55 21.97 -20.31
C LEU A 842 -11.82 21.50 -21.59
N SER A 843 -10.57 21.05 -21.47
CA SER A 843 -9.81 20.47 -22.59
C SER A 843 -10.32 19.10 -23.04
N GLY A 844 -11.25 18.48 -22.30
CA GLY A 844 -11.84 17.18 -22.62
C GLY A 844 -11.31 16.03 -21.75
N TYR A 845 -10.59 16.33 -20.66
CA TYR A 845 -10.03 15.32 -19.77
C TYR A 845 -11.08 14.32 -19.27
N ASP A 846 -12.24 14.78 -18.80
CA ASP A 846 -13.22 13.88 -18.18
C ASP A 846 -13.81 12.89 -19.20
N ASN A 847 -14.06 13.33 -20.45
CA ASN A 847 -14.49 12.46 -21.55
C ASN A 847 -13.41 11.42 -21.86
N PHE A 848 -12.19 11.90 -22.07
CA PHE A 848 -11.05 11.05 -22.36
C PHE A 848 -10.81 10.02 -21.24
N ASN A 849 -10.83 10.45 -19.98
CA ASN A 849 -10.53 9.59 -18.84
C ASN A 849 -11.67 8.59 -18.59
N ASN A 850 -12.93 8.96 -18.81
CA ASN A 850 -14.06 8.09 -18.55
C ASN A 850 -14.33 7.05 -19.64
N ASP A 851 -13.92 7.32 -20.87
CA ASP A 851 -14.06 6.39 -21.99
C ASP A 851 -13.03 5.25 -21.90
N ILE A 852 -13.50 4.06 -21.55
CA ILE A 852 -12.68 2.84 -21.51
C ILE A 852 -12.48 2.23 -22.91
N THR A 853 -13.36 2.58 -23.85
CA THR A 853 -13.34 2.15 -25.24
C THR A 853 -12.54 3.09 -26.14
N TYR A 854 -11.94 4.13 -25.55
CA TYR A 854 -11.18 5.15 -26.28
C TYR A 854 -10.16 4.52 -27.23
N CYS A 855 -10.29 4.85 -28.50
CA CYS A 855 -9.41 4.43 -29.57
C CYS A 855 -9.05 5.62 -30.46
N PHE A 856 -8.00 5.48 -31.27
CA PHE A 856 -7.66 6.48 -32.28
C PHE A 856 -8.76 6.56 -33.35
N ASP A 857 -9.11 7.77 -33.80
CA ASP A 857 -10.16 7.95 -34.82
C ASP A 857 -9.70 7.44 -36.20
N TYR A 858 -8.44 7.68 -36.53
CA TYR A 858 -7.81 7.20 -37.74
C TYR A 858 -6.34 6.92 -37.50
N VAL A 859 -5.85 5.78 -37.99
CA VAL A 859 -4.44 5.39 -37.89
C VAL A 859 -3.94 4.95 -39.26
N SER A 860 -2.98 5.70 -39.80
CA SER A 860 -2.17 5.31 -40.96
C SER A 860 -0.86 4.68 -40.51
N ASP A 861 0.05 4.38 -41.44
CA ASP A 861 1.34 3.79 -41.11
C ASP A 861 2.25 4.74 -40.30
N ASN A 862 2.12 6.06 -40.48
CA ASN A 862 2.97 7.06 -39.81
C ASN A 862 2.19 8.19 -39.13
N SER A 863 0.85 8.19 -39.19
CA SER A 863 0.04 9.28 -38.64
C SER A 863 -1.19 8.82 -37.87
N ILE A 864 -1.54 9.59 -36.85
CA ILE A 864 -2.76 9.41 -36.05
C ILE A 864 -3.60 10.69 -36.12
N MET A 865 -4.91 10.52 -36.26
CA MET A 865 -5.87 11.61 -36.08
C MET A 865 -6.61 11.40 -34.75
N LEU A 866 -6.69 12.47 -33.95
CA LEU A 866 -7.44 12.56 -32.71
C LEU A 866 -8.58 13.56 -32.89
N ASN A 867 -9.81 13.10 -32.77
CA ASN A 867 -11.01 13.92 -32.86
C ASN A 867 -11.42 14.40 -31.47
N MET A 868 -10.80 15.47 -30.99
CA MET A 868 -11.19 16.15 -29.76
C MET A 868 -11.40 17.65 -30.01
N PRO A 869 -12.59 18.06 -30.50
CA PRO A 869 -12.89 19.44 -30.85
C PRO A 869 -12.68 20.44 -29.70
N THR A 870 -12.79 19.98 -28.45
CA THR A 870 -12.54 20.79 -27.24
C THR A 870 -11.12 21.34 -27.18
N LEU A 871 -10.13 20.62 -27.71
CA LEU A 871 -8.73 21.07 -27.76
C LEU A 871 -8.56 22.27 -28.70
N GLU A 872 -9.44 22.41 -29.69
CA GLU A 872 -9.28 23.42 -30.72
C GLU A 872 -9.76 24.80 -30.32
N ASN A 873 -10.60 24.90 -29.28
CA ASN A 873 -11.34 26.11 -28.94
C ASN A 873 -11.16 26.53 -27.45
N LEU A 874 -10.00 26.24 -26.85
CA LEU A 874 -9.73 26.61 -25.45
C LEU A 874 -9.66 28.13 -25.24
N ASP A 875 -9.25 28.90 -26.25
CA ASP A 875 -9.20 30.36 -26.20
C ASP A 875 -10.56 31.02 -25.93
N MET A 876 -11.67 30.33 -26.21
CA MET A 876 -13.01 30.82 -25.87
C MET A 876 -13.18 31.08 -24.36
N TYR A 877 -12.44 30.36 -23.50
CA TYR A 877 -12.51 30.54 -22.05
C TYR A 877 -11.56 31.61 -21.51
N ARG A 878 -10.62 32.11 -22.32
CA ARG A 878 -9.60 33.10 -21.92
C ARG A 878 -10.24 34.34 -21.29
N SER A 879 -11.25 34.90 -21.94
CA SER A 879 -11.93 36.11 -21.44
C SER A 879 -12.57 35.91 -20.06
N ILE A 880 -13.11 34.72 -19.78
CA ILE A 880 -13.70 34.40 -18.47
C ILE A 880 -12.61 34.27 -17.41
N PHE A 881 -11.50 33.62 -17.73
CA PHE A 881 -10.38 33.46 -16.80
C PHE A 881 -9.75 34.83 -16.47
N GLU A 882 -9.45 35.63 -17.48
CA GLU A 882 -8.83 36.96 -17.31
C GLU A 882 -9.73 37.93 -16.54
N LYS A 883 -11.07 37.88 -16.76
CA LYS A 883 -12.03 38.68 -15.99
C LYS A 883 -12.01 38.37 -14.49
N ASN A 884 -11.63 37.15 -14.11
CA ASN A 884 -11.53 36.69 -12.73
C ASN A 884 -10.09 36.76 -12.18
N ASP A 885 -9.18 37.49 -12.82
CA ASP A 885 -7.77 37.63 -12.42
C ASP A 885 -7.04 36.27 -12.35
N ILE A 886 -7.35 35.40 -13.32
CA ILE A 886 -6.71 34.10 -13.48
C ILE A 886 -5.80 34.17 -14.71
N ASP A 887 -4.52 33.81 -14.51
CA ASP A 887 -3.55 33.76 -15.59
C ASP A 887 -3.77 32.52 -16.47
N PHE A 888 -4.38 32.75 -17.63
CA PHE A 888 -4.71 31.68 -18.58
C PHE A 888 -3.45 31.00 -19.13
N ASP A 889 -2.37 31.73 -19.41
CA ASP A 889 -1.17 31.17 -20.04
C ASP A 889 -0.37 30.31 -19.06
N ILE A 890 -0.31 30.71 -17.78
CA ILE A 890 0.21 29.86 -16.70
C ILE A 890 -0.62 28.58 -16.59
N CYS A 891 -1.95 28.70 -16.55
CA CYS A 891 -2.85 27.53 -16.49
C CYS A 891 -2.67 26.62 -17.72
N MET A 892 -2.52 27.18 -18.93
CA MET A 892 -2.29 26.42 -20.17
C MET A 892 -1.03 25.56 -20.10
N ARG A 893 0.07 26.13 -19.58
CA ARG A 893 1.32 25.37 -19.39
C ARG A 893 1.20 24.30 -18.31
N MET A 894 0.44 24.56 -17.25
CA MET A 894 0.12 23.53 -16.25
C MET A 894 -0.67 22.37 -16.87
N ILE A 895 -1.66 22.63 -17.74
CA ILE A 895 -2.42 21.54 -18.37
C ILE A 895 -1.62 20.73 -19.38
N ILE A 896 -0.66 21.35 -20.09
CA ILE A 896 0.27 20.61 -20.98
C ILE A 896 1.03 19.57 -20.16
N ILE A 897 1.56 19.98 -19.00
CA ILE A 897 2.24 19.09 -18.08
C ILE A 897 1.28 18.03 -17.50
N HIS A 898 0.04 18.40 -17.14
CA HIS A 898 -0.96 17.44 -16.63
C HIS A 898 -1.33 16.37 -17.67
N TRP A 899 -1.49 16.74 -18.94
CA TRP A 899 -1.75 15.82 -20.05
C TRP A 899 -0.60 14.82 -20.24
N ILE A 900 0.64 15.31 -20.24
CA ILE A 900 1.84 14.45 -20.31
C ILE A 900 1.90 13.53 -19.08
N ALA A 901 1.66 14.07 -17.88
CA ALA A 901 1.72 13.33 -16.62
C ALA A 901 0.60 12.28 -16.45
N LEU A 902 -0.48 12.36 -17.24
CA LEU A 902 -1.58 11.39 -17.24
C LEU A 902 -1.17 10.04 -17.84
N SER A 903 -0.10 10.00 -18.63
CA SER A 903 0.34 8.82 -19.37
C SER A 903 0.60 7.60 -18.48
N ASP A 904 1.41 7.74 -17.44
CA ASP A 904 1.70 6.65 -16.48
C ASP A 904 0.45 6.16 -15.74
N TYR A 905 -0.52 7.04 -15.47
CA TYR A 905 -1.80 6.62 -14.86
C TYR A 905 -2.60 5.70 -15.80
N ASN A 906 -2.49 5.93 -17.11
CA ASN A 906 -3.13 5.13 -18.14
C ASN A 906 -2.23 4.02 -18.69
N LYS A 907 -1.08 3.70 -18.09
CA LYS A 907 -0.11 2.76 -18.69
C LYS A 907 -0.74 1.43 -19.12
N ASN A 908 -1.68 0.87 -18.35
CA ASN A 908 -2.39 -0.37 -18.71
C ASN A 908 -3.28 -0.24 -19.96
N ASN A 909 -3.73 0.96 -20.28
CA ASN A 909 -4.37 1.32 -21.54
C ASN A 909 -3.39 2.11 -22.41
N ILE A 910 -2.55 1.39 -23.14
CA ILE A 910 -1.44 1.95 -23.94
C ILE A 910 -1.91 3.06 -24.88
N VAL A 911 -3.07 2.89 -25.53
CA VAL A 911 -3.65 3.88 -26.43
C VAL A 911 -3.91 5.19 -25.68
N LYS A 912 -4.53 5.14 -24.50
CA LYS A 912 -4.74 6.33 -23.68
C LYS A 912 -3.43 6.89 -23.12
N SER A 913 -2.50 6.03 -22.72
CA SER A 913 -1.19 6.44 -22.21
C SER A 913 -0.45 7.31 -23.23
N ILE A 914 -0.39 6.88 -24.49
CA ILE A 914 0.33 7.65 -25.52
C ILE A 914 -0.49 8.84 -26.03
N THR A 915 -1.81 8.69 -26.13
CA THR A 915 -2.69 9.79 -26.56
C THR A 915 -2.59 10.98 -25.62
N SER A 916 -2.47 10.76 -24.30
CA SER A 916 -2.35 11.88 -23.36
C SER A 916 -1.08 12.71 -23.59
N ILE A 917 0.02 12.08 -24.00
CA ILE A 917 1.26 12.78 -24.38
C ILE A 917 1.08 13.51 -25.69
N PHE A 918 0.47 12.87 -26.69
CA PHE A 918 0.15 13.52 -27.96
C PHE A 918 -0.69 14.78 -27.77
N ILE A 919 -1.68 14.74 -26.88
CA ILE A 919 -2.48 15.92 -26.53
C ILE A 919 -1.61 17.00 -25.89
N GLY A 920 -0.77 16.65 -24.90
CA GLY A 920 0.12 17.62 -24.27
C GLY A 920 1.08 18.28 -25.28
N MET A 921 1.66 17.51 -26.19
CA MET A 921 2.54 18.02 -27.24
C MET A 921 1.81 18.85 -28.29
N TYR A 922 0.60 18.44 -28.69
CA TYR A 922 -0.28 19.21 -29.57
C TYR A 922 -0.61 20.57 -28.94
N LEU A 923 -1.01 20.59 -27.67
CA LEU A 923 -1.29 21.82 -26.93
C LEU A 923 -0.06 22.72 -26.83
N TYR A 924 1.12 22.14 -26.60
CA TYR A 924 2.38 22.90 -26.63
C TYR A 924 2.64 23.51 -28.01
N SER A 925 2.52 22.72 -29.08
CA SER A 925 2.71 23.22 -30.45
C SER A 925 1.70 24.29 -30.86
N LYS A 926 0.48 24.25 -30.32
CA LYS A 926 -0.60 25.16 -30.71
C LYS A 926 -0.64 26.45 -29.88
N TYR A 927 -0.33 26.38 -28.59
CA TYR A 927 -0.52 27.49 -27.65
C TYR A 927 0.79 28.03 -27.06
N VAL A 928 1.95 27.41 -27.35
CA VAL A 928 3.25 27.84 -26.83
C VAL A 928 4.26 28.16 -27.92
N VAL A 929 4.35 27.33 -28.96
CA VAL A 929 5.18 27.56 -30.16
C VAL A 929 4.43 28.47 -31.12
#